data_AF-W7WL13-F1
#
_entry.id   AF-W7WL13-F1
#
_cell.length_a   1.000
_cell.length_b   1.000
_cell.length_c   1.000
_cell.angle_alpha   90.00
_cell.angle_beta   90.00
_cell.angle_gamma   90.00
#
_symmetry.space_group_name_H-M   'P 1'
#
loop_
_entity.id
_entity.type
_entity.pdbx_description
1 polymer ?
#
loop_
_entity_poly.entity_id
_entity_poly.type
_entity_poly.pdbx_seq_one_letter_code
_entity_poly.pdbx_strand_id
1 'polypeptide(L)'
;MPDPAHVLPDTPDAPSALPEGEFVSFPDSPFQLFQPYPPAGDQPTAIGQLVDGINDGEVFQTLLGVTGSGKTFTMANVIARSGRPAIVFAPNKTLAAQLYSEFRDFFPKNAVEYFVSYYDYYQPEAYVPQRDLFIEKDSAINEHIEQMRLSATKSLLERRDVIIVATVSAIYGIGKPEDYTQMRLIVRAGGKLGQRDLIAQLIRMQYKRNETDFARGTFRVRGDTVDIFPAEHSELAIRIELFDDEIEALSLFDPLTGQIRQKVPRFVVYPSSHYVTPREQVLAAIEGIKEELRNRLAEFVADGKLVEAQRIEQRTRFDLEMLQEIGHCKGIENYSRHLAGSAPGEPPSTLVDYLPKDALMFLDESHVLIGQLGGMFNGDRARKTTLVEYGFRLPSALDNRPLKFEEFETKMRQVVFVSATPATYEQEHAGNVVEQLVRPTGLVDPVVEVRPATRQVDDVLQEIRDRVDANERVLITTLTKRMAEQLTDYLADNGVKVRYLHSDVDTVERVEILRDLRLGSFDVLVGINLLREGLDIPEVSLVAILDADKEGFLRSERSLIQTIGRAARNLNGKAILYADKITDSMRRAIGETERRRERQIAFNAEHGITPRSINKQVKDLIDGVYSEKSRGDDLKAAQAAAEIESMSEKDLGKRIKLLEKQMLEHARGLEFEKAARVRDQLALLREQAFGGAGHDNVLPLVSGKSGSAR
;
A
#
# COMPACT_ATOMS: atom_id res chain seq x y z
N MET A 1 64.08 -31.30 19.30
CA MET A 1 62.89 -32.13 19.57
C MET A 1 61.72 -31.20 19.82
N PRO A 2 60.66 -31.26 19.00
CA PRO A 2 59.44 -30.48 19.17
C PRO A 2 58.31 -31.33 19.77
N ASP A 3 57.38 -30.70 20.49
CA ASP A 3 56.00 -31.16 20.75
C ASP A 3 55.15 -29.94 21.18
N PRO A 4 53.81 -29.97 21.17
CA PRO A 4 52.98 -29.49 20.05
C PRO A 4 52.05 -28.33 20.47
N ALA A 5 51.72 -27.45 19.52
CA ALA A 5 50.71 -26.41 19.72
C ALA A 5 49.35 -26.86 19.17
N HIS A 6 48.34 -26.81 20.04
CA HIS A 6 46.94 -27.10 19.77
C HIS A 6 46.38 -26.29 18.59
N VAL A 7 45.77 -26.99 17.64
CA VAL A 7 44.87 -26.44 16.61
C VAL A 7 43.43 -26.67 17.10
N LEU A 8 42.67 -25.59 17.24
CA LEU A 8 41.21 -25.63 17.40
C LEU A 8 40.56 -25.51 16.00
N PRO A 9 39.47 -26.23 15.72
CA PRO A 9 38.85 -26.27 14.40
C PRO A 9 38.02 -25.01 14.10
N ASP A 10 37.99 -24.68 12.82
CA ASP A 10 37.32 -23.55 12.19
C ASP A 10 35.86 -23.37 12.61
N THR A 11 35.52 -22.11 12.89
CA THR A 11 34.15 -21.60 13.03
C THR A 11 33.39 -21.72 11.70
N PRO A 12 32.11 -22.14 11.69
CA PRO A 12 31.32 -22.19 10.47
C PRO A 12 31.02 -20.78 9.96
N ASP A 13 31.22 -20.60 8.65
CA ASP A 13 31.05 -19.37 7.89
C ASP A 13 29.70 -18.67 8.13
N ALA A 14 29.79 -17.33 8.17
CA ALA A 14 28.69 -16.38 8.14
C ALA A 14 27.92 -16.42 6.79
N PRO A 15 26.68 -15.89 6.73
CA PRO A 15 25.66 -16.36 5.80
C PRO A 15 25.75 -15.76 4.38
N SER A 16 25.47 -16.63 3.40
CA SER A 16 24.73 -16.35 2.16
C SER A 16 25.23 -15.19 1.27
N ALA A 17 26.21 -15.48 0.41
CA ALA A 17 26.50 -14.66 -0.77
C ALA A 17 25.23 -14.44 -1.62
N LEU A 18 24.93 -13.18 -1.96
CA LEU A 18 23.92 -12.82 -2.96
C LEU A 18 24.24 -13.53 -4.29
N PRO A 19 23.24 -13.95 -5.08
CA PRO A 19 23.49 -14.58 -6.38
C PRO A 19 24.29 -13.64 -7.30
N GLU A 20 25.23 -14.18 -8.08
CA GLU A 20 26.09 -13.46 -9.03
C GLU A 20 25.27 -12.79 -10.15
N GLY A 21 24.55 -11.71 -9.83
CA GLY A 21 23.90 -10.83 -10.80
C GLY A 21 24.82 -9.71 -11.26
N GLU A 22 24.55 -9.16 -12.45
CA GLU A 22 25.35 -8.08 -13.03
C GLU A 22 24.59 -6.74 -13.01
N PHE A 23 25.31 -5.64 -12.79
CA PHE A 23 24.76 -4.31 -13.02
C PHE A 23 24.94 -3.91 -14.48
N VAL A 24 23.83 -3.61 -15.15
CA VAL A 24 23.79 -3.15 -16.54
C VAL A 24 23.42 -1.67 -16.57
N SER A 25 24.13 -0.91 -17.41
CA SER A 25 23.84 0.50 -17.70
C SER A 25 23.70 0.67 -19.20
N PHE A 26 22.86 1.61 -19.62
CA PHE A 26 22.60 1.91 -21.02
C PHE A 26 23.10 3.32 -21.37
N PRO A 27 23.52 3.59 -22.62
CA PRO A 27 23.92 4.93 -23.04
C PRO A 27 22.82 5.95 -22.73
N ASP A 28 23.23 7.12 -22.22
CA ASP A 28 22.33 8.24 -21.87
C ASP A 28 21.23 7.91 -20.84
N SER A 29 21.35 6.79 -20.12
CA SER A 29 20.43 6.38 -19.07
C SER A 29 21.06 6.55 -17.69
N PRO A 30 20.38 7.23 -16.74
CA PRO A 30 20.88 7.35 -15.37
C PRO A 30 20.56 6.12 -14.52
N PHE A 31 19.83 5.13 -15.07
CA PHE A 31 19.43 3.91 -14.36
C PHE A 31 20.51 2.82 -14.41
N GLN A 32 20.75 2.19 -13.26
CA GLN A 32 21.63 1.03 -13.11
C GLN A 32 20.77 -0.18 -12.78
N LEU A 33 20.46 -0.99 -13.81
CA LEU A 33 19.64 -2.18 -13.68
C LEU A 33 20.47 -3.34 -13.15
N PHE A 34 20.14 -3.85 -11.98
CA PHE A 34 20.64 -5.12 -11.48
C PHE A 34 19.88 -6.27 -12.18
N GLN A 35 20.61 -7.08 -12.93
CA GLN A 35 20.09 -8.25 -13.63
C GLN A 35 20.58 -9.52 -12.93
N PRO A 36 19.74 -10.15 -12.08
CA PRO A 36 20.07 -11.46 -11.53
C PRO A 36 20.06 -12.57 -12.60
N TYR A 37 19.41 -12.32 -13.74
CA TYR A 37 19.34 -13.20 -14.90
C TYR A 37 19.12 -12.35 -16.17
N PRO A 38 19.58 -12.81 -17.35
CA PRO A 38 19.33 -12.12 -18.62
C PRO A 38 17.84 -12.26 -19.04
N PRO A 39 17.31 -11.32 -19.85
CA PRO A 39 15.98 -11.46 -20.45
C PRO A 39 15.85 -12.76 -21.27
N ALA A 40 14.75 -13.48 -21.09
CA ALA A 40 14.52 -14.80 -21.72
C ALA A 40 13.07 -14.99 -22.19
N GLY A 41 12.82 -16.01 -23.00
CA GLY A 41 11.53 -16.24 -23.65
C GLY A 41 11.19 -15.09 -24.60
N ASP A 42 9.97 -14.55 -24.51
CA ASP A 42 9.54 -13.42 -25.33
C ASP A 42 10.08 -12.06 -24.82
N GLN A 43 10.70 -12.00 -23.64
CA GLN A 43 11.13 -10.73 -23.03
C GLN A 43 12.06 -9.91 -23.93
N PRO A 44 13.10 -10.46 -24.60
CA PRO A 44 13.98 -9.65 -25.44
C PRO A 44 13.23 -8.93 -26.57
N THR A 45 12.34 -9.64 -27.26
CA THR A 45 11.51 -9.09 -28.34
C THR A 45 10.52 -8.06 -27.80
N ALA A 46 9.86 -8.35 -26.67
CA ALA A 46 8.91 -7.44 -26.06
C ALA A 46 9.58 -6.13 -25.58
N ILE A 47 10.76 -6.23 -24.95
CA ILE A 47 11.56 -5.07 -24.55
C ILE A 47 11.93 -4.24 -25.78
N GLY A 48 12.42 -4.88 -26.85
CA GLY A 48 12.77 -4.19 -28.10
C GLY A 48 11.60 -3.41 -28.68
N GLN A 49 10.47 -4.09 -28.90
CA GLN A 49 9.26 -3.47 -29.49
C GLN A 49 8.70 -2.32 -28.65
N LEU A 50 8.68 -2.45 -27.31
CA LEU A 50 8.21 -1.38 -26.44
C LEU A 50 9.14 -0.17 -26.46
N VAL A 51 10.47 -0.39 -26.46
CA VAL A 51 11.47 0.68 -26.53
C VAL A 51 11.41 1.37 -27.88
N ASP A 52 11.29 0.62 -28.97
CA ASP A 52 11.14 1.17 -30.32
C ASP A 52 9.88 2.04 -30.41
N GLY A 53 8.72 1.54 -29.94
CA GLY A 53 7.50 2.35 -29.91
C GLY A 53 7.61 3.60 -29.03
N ILE A 54 8.33 3.53 -27.89
CA ILE A 54 8.60 4.72 -27.07
C ILE A 54 9.42 5.76 -27.84
N ASN A 55 10.45 5.31 -28.56
CA ASN A 55 11.33 6.17 -29.35
C ASN A 55 10.63 6.76 -30.59
N ASP A 56 9.72 6.00 -31.20
CA ASP A 56 8.90 6.43 -32.34
C ASP A 56 7.80 7.44 -31.93
N GLY A 57 7.59 7.64 -30.62
CA GLY A 57 6.65 8.59 -30.09
C GLY A 57 5.23 8.03 -29.88
N GLU A 58 5.07 6.70 -29.85
CA GLU A 58 3.80 6.06 -29.54
C GLU A 58 3.31 6.51 -28.17
N VAL A 59 2.13 7.11 -28.13
CA VAL A 59 1.53 7.63 -26.89
C VAL A 59 1.05 6.46 -26.04
N PHE A 60 0.44 5.45 -26.65
CA PHE A 60 -0.17 4.32 -25.96
C PHE A 60 0.27 3.00 -26.56
N GLN A 61 0.84 2.14 -25.72
CA GLN A 61 1.23 0.77 -26.08
C GLN A 61 0.65 -0.21 -25.07
N THR A 62 0.44 -1.46 -25.49
CA THR A 62 0.00 -2.54 -24.60
C THR A 62 1.03 -3.66 -24.57
N LEU A 63 1.53 -3.98 -23.37
CA LEU A 63 2.23 -5.23 -23.10
C LEU A 63 1.20 -6.30 -22.74
N LEU A 64 0.84 -7.13 -23.72
CA LEU A 64 -0.01 -8.31 -23.56
C LEU A 64 0.81 -9.46 -22.97
N GLY A 65 1.04 -9.41 -21.66
CA GLY A 65 1.89 -10.35 -20.94
C GLY A 65 1.13 -11.34 -20.07
N VAL A 66 1.37 -12.64 -20.27
CA VAL A 66 0.74 -13.69 -19.43
C VAL A 66 1.25 -13.66 -17.98
N THR A 67 0.52 -14.29 -17.06
CA THR A 67 0.98 -14.44 -15.67
C THR A 67 2.24 -15.29 -15.61
N GLY A 68 3.25 -14.82 -14.85
CA GLY A 68 4.52 -15.52 -14.70
C GLY A 68 5.52 -15.33 -15.85
N SER A 69 5.22 -14.50 -16.85
CA SER A 69 6.18 -14.21 -17.93
C SER A 69 7.25 -13.18 -17.55
N GLY A 70 7.20 -12.62 -16.34
CA GLY A 70 8.17 -11.62 -15.87
C GLY A 70 7.91 -10.20 -16.37
N LYS A 71 6.63 -9.77 -16.39
CA LYS A 71 6.22 -8.42 -16.84
C LYS A 71 6.98 -7.30 -16.12
N THR A 72 7.18 -7.40 -14.80
CA THR A 72 7.95 -6.39 -14.04
C THR A 72 9.38 -6.26 -14.54
N PHE A 73 10.05 -7.38 -14.85
CA PHE A 73 11.40 -7.37 -15.37
C PHE A 73 11.47 -6.76 -16.79
N THR A 74 10.45 -6.99 -17.62
CA THR A 74 10.28 -6.29 -18.90
C THR A 74 10.14 -4.78 -18.69
N MET A 75 9.26 -4.34 -17.78
CA MET A 75 9.10 -2.91 -17.43
C MET A 75 10.43 -2.30 -16.96
N ALA A 76 11.15 -2.98 -16.07
CA ALA A 76 12.46 -2.53 -15.59
C ALA A 76 13.46 -2.35 -16.73
N ASN A 77 13.53 -3.30 -17.67
CA ASN A 77 14.40 -3.16 -18.84
C ASN A 77 13.99 -1.99 -19.74
N VAL A 78 12.69 -1.77 -19.95
CA VAL A 78 12.20 -0.63 -20.74
C VAL A 78 12.58 0.70 -20.06
N ILE A 79 12.42 0.82 -18.74
CA ILE A 79 12.82 2.01 -17.97
C ILE A 79 14.34 2.23 -18.09
N ALA A 80 15.12 1.18 -17.84
CA ALA A 80 16.58 1.26 -17.89
C ALA A 80 17.11 1.65 -19.28
N ARG A 81 16.52 1.13 -20.36
CA ARG A 81 16.94 1.44 -21.75
C ARG A 81 16.48 2.80 -22.24
N SER A 82 15.31 3.26 -21.78
CA SER A 82 14.78 4.58 -22.17
C SER A 82 15.42 5.73 -21.39
N GLY A 83 15.97 5.48 -20.20
CA GLY A 83 16.64 6.49 -19.39
C GLY A 83 15.71 7.54 -18.78
N ARG A 84 14.39 7.29 -18.76
CA ARG A 84 13.36 8.26 -18.40
C ARG A 84 12.76 7.97 -17.02
N PRO A 85 12.43 9.00 -16.22
CA PRO A 85 11.66 8.82 -14.99
C PRO A 85 10.36 8.05 -15.26
N ALA A 86 9.96 7.20 -14.33
CA ALA A 86 8.79 6.35 -14.52
C ALA A 86 7.85 6.36 -13.31
N ILE A 87 6.55 6.23 -13.59
CA ILE A 87 5.54 5.92 -12.58
C ILE A 87 4.85 4.61 -12.97
N VAL A 88 4.71 3.71 -12.00
CA VAL A 88 4.03 2.42 -12.15
C VAL A 88 2.81 2.44 -11.26
N PHE A 89 1.62 2.48 -11.87
CA PHE A 89 0.37 2.41 -11.16
C PHE A 89 -0.05 0.96 -10.93
N ALA A 90 -0.48 0.66 -9.71
CA ALA A 90 -1.05 -0.62 -9.33
C ALA A 90 -2.47 -0.43 -8.76
N PRO A 91 -3.40 -1.37 -9.00
CA PRO A 91 -4.79 -1.26 -8.57
C PRO A 91 -5.01 -1.38 -7.05
N ASN A 92 -4.04 -1.93 -6.32
CA ASN A 92 -4.15 -2.13 -4.87
C ASN A 92 -2.79 -2.02 -4.15
N LYS A 93 -2.83 -1.83 -2.83
CA LYS A 93 -1.63 -1.66 -1.98
C LYS A 93 -0.72 -2.90 -1.96
N THR A 94 -1.29 -4.11 -2.04
CA THR A 94 -0.52 -5.36 -2.00
C THR A 94 0.36 -5.52 -3.23
N LEU A 95 -0.21 -5.35 -4.43
CA LEU A 95 0.53 -5.39 -5.68
C LEU A 95 1.50 -4.21 -5.79
N ALA A 96 1.11 -3.02 -5.31
CA ALA A 96 2.03 -1.88 -5.22
C ALA A 96 3.26 -2.21 -4.35
N ALA A 97 3.08 -2.84 -3.19
CA ALA A 97 4.20 -3.22 -2.32
C ALA A 97 5.09 -4.29 -2.98
N GLN A 98 4.50 -5.26 -3.67
CA GLN A 98 5.24 -6.27 -4.44
C GLN A 98 6.09 -5.63 -5.54
N LEU A 99 5.49 -4.78 -6.37
CA LEU A 99 6.22 -4.06 -7.42
C LEU A 99 7.31 -3.16 -6.83
N TYR A 100 7.03 -2.45 -5.74
CA TYR A 100 8.03 -1.62 -5.06
C TYR A 100 9.25 -2.44 -4.60
N SER A 101 9.00 -3.60 -4.00
CA SER A 101 10.06 -4.55 -3.60
C SER A 101 10.85 -5.05 -4.80
N GLU A 102 10.18 -5.49 -5.87
CA GLU A 102 10.83 -5.96 -7.11
C GLU A 102 11.66 -4.84 -7.78
N PHE A 103 11.13 -3.62 -7.88
CA PHE A 103 11.87 -2.48 -8.43
C PHE A 103 13.06 -2.09 -7.56
N ARG A 104 12.97 -2.17 -6.23
CA ARG A 104 14.11 -1.96 -5.32
C ARG A 104 15.22 -2.98 -5.55
N ASP A 105 14.86 -4.25 -5.76
CA ASP A 105 15.81 -5.32 -6.09
C ASP A 105 16.45 -5.08 -7.48
N PHE A 106 15.68 -4.61 -8.47
CA PHE A 106 16.19 -4.30 -9.81
C PHE A 106 16.99 -2.99 -9.89
N PHE A 107 16.73 -2.01 -9.02
CA PHE A 107 17.36 -0.69 -9.05
C PHE A 107 17.88 -0.25 -7.68
N PRO A 108 18.78 -1.02 -7.04
CA PRO A 108 19.23 -0.74 -5.67
C PRO A 108 20.07 0.54 -5.56
N LYS A 109 20.51 1.12 -6.69
CA LYS A 109 21.32 2.34 -6.77
C LYS A 109 20.56 3.56 -7.28
N ASN A 110 19.27 3.44 -7.60
CA ASN A 110 18.42 4.54 -8.06
C ASN A 110 17.29 4.82 -7.06
N ALA A 111 16.55 5.90 -7.27
CA ALA A 111 15.45 6.28 -6.39
C ALA A 111 14.17 5.52 -6.77
N VAL A 112 13.94 4.39 -6.09
CA VAL A 112 12.66 3.68 -6.13
C VAL A 112 11.82 4.14 -4.96
N GLU A 113 10.69 4.75 -5.26
CA GLU A 113 9.82 5.45 -4.31
C GLU A 113 8.42 4.84 -4.27
N TYR A 114 7.72 5.05 -3.17
CA TYR A 114 6.41 4.45 -2.92
C TYR A 114 5.35 5.52 -2.60
N PHE A 115 4.26 5.54 -3.36
CA PHE A 115 3.21 6.54 -3.23
C PHE A 115 1.81 5.94 -3.17
N VAL A 116 1.38 5.60 -1.96
CA VAL A 116 0.03 5.08 -1.69
C VAL A 116 -0.68 5.90 -0.63
N SER A 117 -1.95 5.60 -0.37
CA SER A 117 -2.65 6.20 0.78
C SER A 117 -1.89 5.90 2.07
N TYR A 118 -1.55 6.97 2.78
CA TYR A 118 -0.84 6.97 4.07
C TYR A 118 -1.77 6.68 5.25
N TYR A 119 -3.04 6.37 4.99
CA TYR A 119 -3.96 5.91 6.01
C TYR A 119 -3.89 4.38 6.15
N ASP A 120 -3.63 3.89 7.36
CA ASP A 120 -3.82 2.48 7.74
C ASP A 120 -5.32 2.17 7.84
N TYR A 121 -6.04 3.07 8.52
CA TYR A 121 -7.49 3.10 8.60
C TYR A 121 -7.99 4.47 8.17
N TYR A 122 -9.04 4.50 7.36
CA TYR A 122 -9.67 5.72 6.91
C TYR A 122 -11.19 5.58 6.85
N GLN A 123 -11.86 6.27 7.75
CA GLN A 123 -13.28 6.50 7.70
C GLN A 123 -13.54 7.93 7.22
N PRO A 124 -14.19 8.08 6.07
CA PRO A 124 -14.46 9.40 5.56
C PRO A 124 -15.56 10.14 6.30
N GLU A 125 -15.50 11.47 6.26
CA GLU A 125 -16.66 12.29 6.60
C GLU A 125 -17.83 11.93 5.66
N ALA A 126 -18.99 11.63 6.25
CA ALA A 126 -20.19 11.30 5.52
C ALA A 126 -21.44 11.69 6.33
N TYR A 127 -22.54 11.92 5.64
CA TYR A 127 -23.84 12.13 6.27
C TYR A 127 -24.85 11.17 5.65
N VAL A 128 -25.61 10.47 6.48
CA VAL A 128 -26.63 9.50 6.05
C VAL A 128 -28.02 10.08 6.39
N PRO A 129 -28.69 10.74 5.43
CA PRO A 129 -29.92 11.49 5.71
C PRO A 129 -31.04 10.64 6.28
N GLN A 130 -31.15 9.39 5.85
CA GLN A 130 -32.18 8.44 6.28
C GLN A 130 -32.13 8.13 7.78
N ARG A 131 -30.97 8.33 8.43
CA ARG A 131 -30.75 8.06 9.85
C ARG A 131 -30.36 9.32 10.64
N ASP A 132 -30.32 10.49 9.98
CA ASP A 132 -29.75 11.73 10.54
C ASP A 132 -28.39 11.48 11.22
N LEU A 133 -27.56 10.63 10.62
CA LEU A 133 -26.29 10.19 11.19
C LEU A 133 -25.15 10.92 10.48
N PHE A 134 -24.49 11.82 11.21
CA PHE A 134 -23.21 12.37 10.80
C PHE A 134 -22.08 11.44 11.25
N ILE A 135 -21.27 11.03 10.27
CA ILE A 135 -20.09 10.20 10.48
C ILE A 135 -18.88 11.14 10.44
N GLU A 136 -18.21 11.28 11.58
CA GLU A 136 -16.98 12.06 11.64
C GLU A 136 -15.85 11.40 10.84
N LYS A 137 -14.95 12.23 10.32
CA LYS A 137 -13.68 11.75 9.78
C LYS A 137 -12.86 11.15 10.92
N ASP A 138 -12.58 9.86 10.80
CA ASP A 138 -11.65 9.16 11.68
C ASP A 138 -10.58 8.47 10.83
N SER A 139 -9.33 8.56 11.25
CA SER A 139 -8.22 8.09 10.44
C SER A 139 -6.96 7.86 11.26
N ALA A 140 -6.27 6.76 10.97
CA ALA A 140 -4.94 6.47 11.49
C ALA A 140 -3.92 6.68 10.37
N ILE A 141 -3.00 7.62 10.57
CA ILE A 141 -1.91 7.92 9.63
C ILE A 141 -0.73 7.00 9.94
N ASN A 142 -0.21 6.38 8.89
CA ASN A 142 1.05 5.65 8.90
C ASN A 142 2.19 6.62 8.57
N GLU A 143 2.96 7.00 9.59
CA GLU A 143 4.08 7.95 9.46
C GLU A 143 5.15 7.47 8.47
N HIS A 144 5.35 6.15 8.35
CA HIS A 144 6.32 5.58 7.42
C HIS A 144 5.87 5.78 5.97
N ILE A 145 4.59 5.52 5.67
CA ILE A 145 4.03 5.77 4.33
C ILE A 145 3.99 7.26 4.01
N GLU A 146 3.66 8.12 4.98
CA GLU A 146 3.70 9.58 4.79
C GLU A 146 5.10 10.05 4.40
N GLN A 147 6.15 9.58 5.10
CA GLN A 147 7.53 9.89 4.72
C GLN A 147 7.87 9.37 3.32
N MET A 148 7.46 8.15 2.95
CA MET A 148 7.71 7.62 1.61
C MET A 148 7.03 8.48 0.52
N ARG A 149 5.83 9.01 0.78
CA ARG A 149 5.16 9.93 -0.14
C ARG A 149 5.91 11.25 -0.31
N LEU A 150 6.41 11.83 0.80
CA LEU A 150 7.21 13.05 0.76
C LEU A 150 8.54 12.82 0.04
N SER A 151 9.18 11.66 0.27
CA SER A 151 10.37 11.19 -0.43
C SER A 151 10.13 11.11 -1.94
N ALA A 152 9.00 10.52 -2.37
CA ALA A 152 8.64 10.42 -3.78
C ALA A 152 8.56 11.80 -4.48
N THR A 153 7.87 12.76 -3.87
CA THR A 153 7.76 14.12 -4.42
C THR A 153 9.09 14.87 -4.43
N LYS A 154 9.93 14.68 -3.40
CA LYS A 154 11.29 15.24 -3.38
C LYS A 154 12.15 14.65 -4.49
N SER A 155 12.15 13.32 -4.63
CA SER A 155 12.96 12.63 -5.63
C SER A 155 12.64 13.13 -7.04
N LEU A 156 11.37 13.34 -7.39
CA LEU A 156 10.99 13.94 -8.68
C LEU A 156 11.56 15.35 -8.92
N LEU A 157 11.74 16.14 -7.85
CA LEU A 157 12.26 17.50 -7.93
C LEU A 157 13.79 17.57 -7.96
N GLU A 158 14.48 16.57 -7.41
CA GLU A 158 15.94 16.59 -7.25
C GLU A 158 16.70 15.76 -8.29
N ARG A 159 16.07 14.73 -8.88
CA ARG A 159 16.76 13.75 -9.72
C ARG A 159 15.88 13.16 -10.83
N ARG A 160 16.54 12.57 -11.83
CA ARG A 160 15.90 11.95 -13.02
C ARG A 160 15.79 10.43 -12.91
N ASP A 161 16.64 9.78 -12.13
CA ASP A 161 16.66 8.32 -11.93
C ASP A 161 15.61 7.86 -10.92
N VAL A 162 14.34 8.21 -11.17
CA VAL A 162 13.22 8.00 -10.25
C VAL A 162 12.21 7.03 -10.85
N ILE A 163 11.84 6.01 -10.06
CA ILE A 163 10.72 5.10 -10.32
C ILE A 163 9.76 5.23 -9.15
N ILE A 164 8.53 5.65 -9.40
CA ILE A 164 7.50 5.70 -8.36
C ILE A 164 6.53 4.54 -8.57
N VAL A 165 6.35 3.70 -7.56
CA VAL A 165 5.24 2.76 -7.52
C VAL A 165 4.08 3.39 -6.76
N ALA A 166 2.94 3.56 -7.43
CA ALA A 166 1.80 4.29 -6.92
C ALA A 166 0.48 3.51 -7.03
N THR A 167 -0.48 3.86 -6.19
CA THR A 167 -1.89 3.46 -6.38
C THR A 167 -2.68 4.64 -6.97
N VAL A 168 -4.01 4.50 -7.07
CA VAL A 168 -4.92 5.62 -7.39
C VAL A 168 -4.75 6.84 -6.47
N SER A 169 -4.03 6.73 -5.35
CA SER A 169 -3.64 7.90 -4.56
C SER A 169 -2.87 8.96 -5.37
N ALA A 170 -2.19 8.59 -6.46
CA ALA A 170 -1.45 9.53 -7.30
C ALA A 170 -2.36 10.50 -8.10
N ILE A 171 -3.67 10.20 -8.24
CA ILE A 171 -4.64 11.10 -8.88
C ILE A 171 -5.45 11.93 -7.87
N TYR A 172 -5.13 11.85 -6.58
CA TYR A 172 -5.74 12.70 -5.55
C TYR A 172 -5.00 14.02 -5.40
N GLY A 173 -5.77 15.06 -5.04
CA GLY A 173 -5.27 16.41 -4.87
C GLY A 173 -4.14 16.51 -3.84
N ILE A 174 -3.02 17.09 -4.24
CA ILE A 174 -1.91 17.55 -3.39
C ILE A 174 -1.56 19.00 -3.76
N GLY A 175 -0.76 19.69 -2.95
CA GLY A 175 -0.33 21.06 -3.24
C GLY A 175 0.40 21.17 -4.58
N LYS A 176 0.33 22.35 -5.20
CA LYS A 176 0.98 22.63 -6.49
C LYS A 176 2.50 22.41 -6.38
N PRO A 177 3.16 21.84 -7.41
CA PRO A 177 4.61 21.68 -7.42
C PRO A 177 5.35 23.00 -7.17
N GLU A 178 4.84 24.11 -7.71
CA GLU A 178 5.42 25.44 -7.56
C GLU A 178 5.37 25.92 -6.10
N ASP A 179 4.21 25.78 -5.45
CA ASP A 179 4.02 26.18 -4.04
C ASP A 179 4.90 25.32 -3.12
N TYR A 180 4.92 23.99 -3.34
CA TYR A 180 5.76 23.07 -2.59
C TYR A 180 7.26 23.39 -2.74
N THR A 181 7.66 23.75 -3.97
CA THR A 181 9.03 24.17 -4.30
C THR A 181 9.40 25.51 -3.68
N GLN A 182 8.47 26.47 -3.62
CA GLN A 182 8.69 27.78 -3.00
C GLN A 182 8.85 27.69 -1.48
N MET A 183 8.16 26.74 -0.85
CA MET A 183 8.16 26.57 0.60
C MET A 183 9.40 25.85 1.16
N ARG A 184 10.31 25.36 0.30
CA ARG A 184 11.55 24.70 0.76
C ARG A 184 12.48 25.66 1.50
N LEU A 185 13.20 25.14 2.49
CA LEU A 185 14.25 25.86 3.20
C LEU A 185 15.61 25.41 2.65
N ILE A 186 16.34 26.33 2.02
CA ILE A 186 17.71 26.07 1.55
C ILE A 186 18.69 26.64 2.57
N VAL A 187 19.50 25.77 3.16
CA VAL A 187 20.56 26.15 4.11
C VAL A 187 21.93 25.90 3.50
N ARG A 188 22.86 26.83 3.72
CA ARG A 188 24.23 26.77 3.21
C ARG A 188 25.18 27.29 4.28
N ALA A 189 26.30 26.60 4.47
CA ALA A 189 27.38 27.09 5.33
C ALA A 189 27.92 28.44 4.81
N GLY A 190 28.14 29.40 5.71
CA GLY A 190 28.43 30.81 5.44
C GLY A 190 27.22 31.66 5.02
N GLY A 191 26.00 31.10 5.06
CA GLY A 191 24.77 31.83 4.74
C GLY A 191 24.29 32.69 5.91
N LYS A 192 23.76 33.88 5.61
CA LYS A 192 23.11 34.74 6.62
C LYS A 192 21.68 34.27 6.88
N LEU A 193 21.43 33.69 8.06
CA LEU A 193 20.10 33.26 8.50
C LEU A 193 20.05 33.29 10.04
N GLY A 194 19.26 34.20 10.60
CA GLY A 194 19.07 34.27 12.04
C GLY A 194 18.23 33.11 12.59
N GLN A 195 18.47 32.73 13.84
CA GLN A 195 17.77 31.61 14.50
C GLN A 195 16.23 31.79 14.49
N ARG A 196 15.75 33.01 14.75
CA ARG A 196 14.30 33.30 14.80
C ARG A 196 13.63 33.12 13.45
N ASP A 197 14.30 33.52 12.37
CA ASP A 197 13.78 33.41 11.01
C ASP A 197 13.76 31.95 10.55
N LEU A 198 14.80 31.18 10.90
CA LEU A 198 14.85 29.74 10.69
C LEU A 198 13.67 29.03 11.38
N ILE A 199 13.43 29.32 12.67
CA ILE A 199 12.30 28.75 13.44
C ILE A 199 10.96 29.13 12.80
N ALA A 200 10.77 30.41 12.46
CA ALA A 200 9.54 30.87 11.83
C ALA A 200 9.28 30.20 10.47
N GLN A 201 10.33 29.97 9.68
CA GLN A 201 10.23 29.25 8.41
C GLN A 201 9.86 27.78 8.61
N LEU A 202 10.48 27.09 9.57
CA LEU A 202 10.16 25.69 9.90
C LEU A 202 8.69 25.52 10.31
N ILE A 203 8.17 26.42 11.14
CA ILE A 203 6.75 26.42 11.54
C ILE A 203 5.84 26.63 10.33
N ARG A 204 6.16 27.56 9.42
CA ARG A 204 5.40 27.76 8.17
C ARG A 204 5.43 26.52 7.27
N MET A 205 6.54 25.78 7.28
CA MET A 205 6.71 24.50 6.60
C MET A 205 6.04 23.31 7.33
N GLN A 206 5.24 23.59 8.37
CA GLN A 206 4.50 22.61 9.18
C GLN A 206 5.37 21.70 10.06
N TYR A 207 6.61 22.10 10.35
CA TYR A 207 7.42 21.39 11.34
C TYR A 207 6.99 21.74 12.76
N LYS A 208 7.01 20.75 13.65
CA LYS A 208 6.66 20.92 15.06
C LYS A 208 7.92 21.09 15.90
N ARG A 209 7.94 22.09 16.78
CA ARG A 209 9.02 22.22 17.77
C ARG A 209 8.80 21.17 18.86
N ASN A 210 9.77 20.28 19.06
CA ASN A 210 9.72 19.28 20.12
C ASN A 210 11.14 19.01 20.67
N GLU A 211 11.38 19.38 21.92
CA GLU A 211 12.70 19.22 22.54
C GLU A 211 12.92 17.83 23.14
N THR A 212 11.83 17.16 23.54
CA THR A 212 11.85 15.88 24.25
C THR A 212 11.82 14.72 23.27
N ASP A 213 10.88 14.74 22.34
CA ASP A 213 10.65 13.67 21.37
C ASP A 213 11.04 14.14 19.96
N PHE A 214 12.22 13.71 19.52
CA PHE A 214 12.82 14.14 18.26
C PHE A 214 12.50 13.13 17.16
N ALA A 215 11.29 13.25 16.60
CA ALA A 215 10.77 12.43 15.51
C ALA A 215 10.78 13.19 14.16
N ARG A 216 10.47 12.50 13.06
CA ARG A 216 10.38 13.10 11.72
C ARG A 216 9.37 14.26 11.71
N GLY A 217 9.66 15.30 10.92
CA GLY A 217 8.82 16.49 10.86
C GLY A 217 8.89 17.37 12.12
N THR A 218 9.87 17.13 12.99
CA THR A 218 10.12 17.96 14.18
C THR A 218 11.47 18.66 14.12
N PHE A 219 11.60 19.71 14.93
CA PHE A 219 12.88 20.37 15.18
C PHE A 219 13.04 20.71 16.65
N ARG A 220 14.29 20.84 17.10
CA ARG A 220 14.65 21.29 18.45
C ARG A 220 15.77 22.32 18.40
N VAL A 221 15.82 23.15 19.42
CA VAL A 221 16.79 24.26 19.52
C VAL A 221 17.60 24.06 20.79
N ARG A 222 18.93 24.08 20.69
CA ARG A 222 19.85 23.94 21.83
C ARG A 222 20.96 24.98 21.70
N GLY A 223 20.84 26.09 22.43
CA GLY A 223 21.76 27.23 22.28
C GLY A 223 21.74 27.73 20.85
N ASP A 224 22.91 27.71 20.19
CA ASP A 224 23.08 28.15 18.81
C ASP A 224 22.91 27.03 17.77
N THR A 225 22.48 25.84 18.21
CA THR A 225 22.23 24.70 17.33
C THR A 225 20.75 24.46 17.11
N VAL A 226 20.37 24.24 15.86
CA VAL A 226 19.01 23.83 15.47
C VAL A 226 19.11 22.47 14.80
N ASP A 227 18.56 21.45 15.46
CA ASP A 227 18.43 20.10 14.90
C ASP A 227 17.05 19.98 14.26
N ILE A 228 17.01 19.54 13.00
CA ILE A 228 15.77 19.29 12.25
C ILE A 228 15.80 17.82 11.83
N PHE A 229 14.70 17.11 12.04
CA PHE A 229 14.51 15.80 11.44
C PHE A 229 13.60 15.96 10.21
N PRO A 230 14.15 16.00 8.98
CA PRO A 230 13.36 16.24 7.78
C PRO A 230 12.27 15.17 7.61
N ALA A 231 11.06 15.60 7.26
CA ALA A 231 9.92 14.70 7.16
C ALA A 231 10.06 13.67 6.03
N GLU A 232 10.83 14.01 4.99
CA GLU A 232 11.04 13.18 3.82
C GLU A 232 12.28 12.28 3.93
N HIS A 233 13.16 12.52 4.90
CA HIS A 233 14.40 11.77 5.05
C HIS A 233 14.19 10.51 5.91
N SER A 234 14.68 9.36 5.46
CA SER A 234 14.47 8.09 6.16
C SER A 234 15.26 7.99 7.47
N GLU A 235 16.57 8.30 7.44
CA GLU A 235 17.43 7.92 8.57
C GLU A 235 18.14 9.08 9.27
N LEU A 236 18.47 10.16 8.57
CA LEU A 236 19.37 11.20 9.07
C LEU A 236 18.63 12.50 9.35
N ALA A 237 18.98 13.11 10.47
CA ALA A 237 18.62 14.47 10.82
C ALA A 237 19.73 15.44 10.38
N ILE A 238 19.38 16.71 10.21
CA ILE A 238 20.32 17.79 9.89
C ILE A 238 20.50 18.67 11.12
N ARG A 239 21.76 18.89 11.51
CA ARG A 239 22.16 19.89 12.50
C ARG A 239 22.66 21.13 11.80
N ILE A 240 22.09 22.27 12.17
CA ILE A 240 22.50 23.60 11.74
C ILE A 240 23.16 24.28 12.95
N GLU A 241 24.44 24.61 12.81
CA GLU A 241 25.21 25.35 13.82
C GLU A 241 25.25 26.82 13.39
N LEU A 242 24.78 27.71 14.25
CA LEU A 242 24.72 29.14 14.02
C LEU A 242 25.79 29.86 14.85
N PHE A 243 26.29 30.97 14.33
CA PHE A 243 27.07 31.96 15.07
C PHE A 243 26.49 33.33 14.75
N ASP A 244 25.84 33.95 15.74
CA ASP A 244 24.97 35.12 15.55
C ASP A 244 23.91 34.88 14.44
N ASP A 245 24.03 35.58 13.31
CA ASP A 245 23.13 35.49 12.15
C ASP A 245 23.75 34.72 10.97
N GLU A 246 24.80 33.93 11.20
CA GLU A 246 25.51 33.15 10.17
C GLU A 246 25.48 31.65 10.45
N ILE A 247 25.23 30.85 9.42
CA ILE A 247 25.32 29.37 9.49
C ILE A 247 26.79 28.97 9.40
N GLU A 248 27.39 28.53 10.50
CA GLU A 248 28.79 28.11 10.56
C GLU A 248 28.98 26.73 9.91
N ALA A 249 28.14 25.76 10.27
CA ALA A 249 28.27 24.38 9.80
C ALA A 249 26.92 23.67 9.65
N LEU A 250 26.91 22.69 8.75
CA LEU A 250 25.79 21.78 8.50
C LEU A 250 26.29 20.34 8.60
N SER A 251 25.66 19.55 9.46
CA SER A 251 26.06 18.16 9.72
C SER A 251 24.86 17.21 9.68
N LEU A 252 24.93 16.17 8.86
CA LEU A 252 23.97 15.06 8.94
C LEU A 252 24.38 14.11 10.06
N PHE A 253 23.42 13.73 10.90
CA PHE A 253 23.66 12.88 12.05
C PHE A 253 22.52 11.88 12.25
N ASP A 254 22.82 10.80 12.94
CA ASP A 254 21.84 9.79 13.35
C ASP A 254 21.01 10.33 14.53
N PRO A 255 19.67 10.45 14.41
CA PRO A 255 18.83 11.06 15.43
C PRO A 255 18.75 10.25 16.73
N LEU A 256 19.03 8.94 16.68
CA LEU A 256 19.01 8.04 17.84
C LEU A 256 20.32 8.09 18.61
N THR A 257 21.46 7.99 17.91
CA THR A 257 22.79 7.92 18.54
C THR A 257 23.46 9.29 18.70
N GLY A 258 23.03 10.29 17.95
CA GLY A 258 23.68 11.60 17.87
C GLY A 258 24.99 11.59 17.05
N GLN A 259 25.38 10.45 16.47
CA GLN A 259 26.63 10.33 15.74
C GLN A 259 26.57 11.11 14.42
N ILE A 260 27.51 12.02 14.21
CA ILE A 260 27.65 12.75 12.95
C ILE A 260 28.14 11.76 11.88
N ARG A 261 27.40 11.67 10.78
CA ARG A 261 27.73 10.85 9.61
C ARG A 261 28.59 11.61 8.62
N GLN A 262 28.19 12.83 8.28
CA GLN A 262 28.91 13.67 7.32
C GLN A 262 28.61 15.15 7.52
N LYS A 263 29.60 16.00 7.22
CA LYS A 263 29.39 17.45 7.06
C LYS A 263 29.05 17.75 5.61
N VAL A 264 28.07 18.64 5.39
CA VAL A 264 27.60 19.01 4.05
C VAL A 264 27.71 20.52 3.84
N PRO A 265 28.03 21.02 2.64
CA PRO A 265 28.13 22.46 2.40
C PRO A 265 26.76 23.13 2.26
N ARG A 266 25.74 22.36 1.86
CA ARG A 266 24.37 22.81 1.59
C ARG A 266 23.40 21.67 1.86
N PHE A 267 22.22 22.01 2.35
CA PHE A 267 21.11 21.08 2.50
C PHE A 267 19.79 21.77 2.16
N VAL A 268 18.81 21.01 1.68
CA VAL A 268 17.45 21.51 1.39
C VAL A 268 16.49 20.74 2.28
N VAL A 269 15.74 21.45 3.12
CA VAL A 269 14.66 20.90 3.92
C VAL A 269 13.35 21.15 3.17
N TYR A 270 12.56 20.10 2.98
CA TYR A 270 11.26 20.17 2.31
C TYR A 270 10.12 20.32 3.34
N PRO A 271 8.96 20.88 2.96
CA PRO A 271 7.81 20.97 3.86
C PRO A 271 7.36 19.60 4.37
N SER A 272 6.87 19.54 5.62
CA SER A 272 6.45 18.29 6.26
C SER A 272 5.08 17.78 5.79
N SER A 273 4.41 18.51 4.89
CA SER A 273 3.11 18.15 4.33
C SER A 273 3.03 18.54 2.87
N HIS A 274 2.19 17.84 2.09
CA HIS A 274 1.85 18.21 0.72
C HIS A 274 0.85 19.38 0.64
N TYR A 275 0.20 19.77 1.76
CA TYR A 275 -0.76 20.86 1.81
C TYR A 275 -0.19 22.09 2.51
N VAL A 276 0.95 22.57 2.02
CA VAL A 276 1.57 23.80 2.52
C VAL A 276 1.32 24.92 1.52
N THR A 277 0.80 26.04 2.04
CA THR A 277 0.39 27.20 1.25
C THR A 277 1.05 28.46 1.82
N PRO A 278 1.61 29.35 0.97
CA PRO A 278 2.16 30.63 1.43
C PRO A 278 1.13 31.50 2.16
N ARG A 279 1.58 32.29 3.16
CA ARG A 279 0.68 33.11 4.00
C ARG A 279 -0.20 34.07 3.20
N GLU A 280 0.34 34.67 2.15
CA GLU A 280 -0.40 35.58 1.27
C GLU A 280 -1.57 34.88 0.57
N GLN A 281 -1.35 33.66 0.09
CA GLN A 281 -2.40 32.84 -0.52
C GLN A 281 -3.46 32.41 0.50
N VAL A 282 -3.07 32.08 1.74
CA VAL A 282 -4.02 31.77 2.82
C VAL A 282 -4.94 32.97 3.11
N LEU A 283 -4.39 34.18 3.18
CA LEU A 283 -5.18 35.40 3.41
C LEU A 283 -6.14 35.68 2.25
N ALA A 284 -5.71 35.46 1.01
CA ALA A 284 -6.59 35.58 -0.15
C ALA A 284 -7.71 34.52 -0.14
N ALA A 285 -7.39 33.27 0.23
CA ALA A 285 -8.34 32.18 0.34
C ALA A 285 -9.43 32.45 1.39
N ILE A 286 -9.06 33.05 2.54
CA ILE A 286 -9.99 33.44 3.60
C ILE A 286 -11.10 34.36 3.07
N GLU A 287 -10.75 35.35 2.24
CA GLU A 287 -11.75 36.27 1.67
C GLU A 287 -12.67 35.54 0.68
N GLY A 288 -12.13 34.66 -0.17
CA GLY A 288 -12.93 33.82 -1.06
C GLY A 288 -13.89 32.88 -0.32
N ILE A 289 -13.46 32.30 0.80
CA ILE A 289 -14.29 31.42 1.65
C ILE A 289 -15.42 32.21 2.32
N LYS A 290 -15.13 33.44 2.80
CA LYS A 290 -16.15 34.33 3.39
C LYS A 290 -17.24 34.68 2.38
N GLU A 291 -16.85 34.98 1.14
CA GLU A 291 -17.79 35.30 0.06
C GLU A 291 -18.66 34.09 -0.30
N GLU A 292 -18.05 32.91 -0.48
CA GLU A 292 -18.78 31.67 -0.75
C GLU A 292 -19.75 31.32 0.39
N LEU A 293 -19.33 31.49 1.65
CA LEU A 293 -20.18 31.27 2.81
C LEU A 293 -21.39 32.20 2.80
N ARG A 294 -21.19 33.51 2.54
CA ARG A 294 -22.30 34.48 2.47
C ARG A 294 -23.33 34.08 1.40
N ASN A 295 -22.86 33.69 0.22
CA ASN A 295 -23.74 33.26 -0.88
C ASN A 295 -24.50 31.99 -0.52
N ARG A 296 -23.81 30.99 0.06
CA ARG A 296 -24.42 29.72 0.45
C ARG A 296 -25.46 29.88 1.57
N LEU A 297 -25.23 30.79 2.52
CA LEU A 297 -26.20 31.11 3.56
C LEU A 297 -27.47 31.74 2.99
N ALA A 298 -27.33 32.67 2.04
CA ALA A 298 -28.47 33.29 1.38
C ALA A 298 -29.34 32.26 0.62
N GLU A 299 -28.70 31.31 -0.06
CA GLU A 299 -29.39 30.19 -0.74
C GLU A 299 -30.17 29.33 0.26
N PHE A 300 -29.52 28.86 1.33
CA PHE A 300 -30.20 28.02 2.33
C PHE A 300 -31.36 28.73 3.03
N VAL A 301 -31.22 30.02 3.35
CA VAL A 301 -32.31 30.80 3.96
C VAL A 301 -33.47 30.99 2.98
N ALA A 302 -33.19 31.26 1.71
CA ALA A 302 -34.22 31.37 0.67
C ALA A 302 -34.99 30.06 0.46
N ASP A 303 -34.29 28.92 0.57
CA ASP A 303 -34.86 27.57 0.46
C ASP A 303 -35.58 27.08 1.74
N GLY A 304 -35.57 27.86 2.83
CA GLY A 304 -36.12 27.46 4.12
C GLY A 304 -35.28 26.42 4.89
N LYS A 305 -34.04 26.16 4.47
CA LYS A 305 -33.07 25.22 5.07
C LYS A 305 -32.28 25.86 6.20
N LEU A 306 -33.00 26.26 7.26
CA LEU A 306 -32.42 27.05 8.37
C LEU A 306 -31.40 26.26 9.21
N VAL A 307 -31.58 24.95 9.36
CA VAL A 307 -30.67 24.09 10.13
C VAL A 307 -29.33 23.95 9.39
N GLU A 308 -29.38 23.74 8.08
CA GLU A 308 -28.22 23.66 7.20
C GLU A 308 -27.46 24.99 7.17
N ALA A 309 -28.18 26.12 7.12
CA ALA A 309 -27.60 27.46 7.20
C ALA A 309 -26.84 27.68 8.51
N GLN A 310 -27.46 27.38 9.66
CA GLN A 310 -26.82 27.51 10.96
C GLN A 310 -25.58 26.62 11.07
N ARG A 311 -25.68 25.37 10.60
CA ARG A 311 -24.60 24.38 10.62
C ARG A 311 -23.38 24.84 9.81
N ILE A 312 -23.58 25.29 8.58
CA ILE A 312 -22.47 25.71 7.72
C ILE A 312 -21.82 27.00 8.23
N GLU A 313 -22.61 27.93 8.78
CA GLU A 313 -22.11 29.18 9.37
C GLU A 313 -21.17 28.91 10.54
N GLN A 314 -21.63 28.11 11.53
CA GLN A 314 -20.85 27.80 12.72
C GLN A 314 -19.52 27.13 12.37
N ARG A 315 -19.58 26.08 11.54
CA ARG A 315 -18.39 25.32 11.17
C ARG A 315 -17.40 26.16 10.36
N THR A 316 -17.87 26.86 9.33
CA THR A 316 -16.98 27.63 8.44
C THR A 316 -16.35 28.81 9.17
N ARG A 317 -17.07 29.49 10.09
CA ARG A 317 -16.47 30.57 10.88
C ARG A 317 -15.37 30.09 11.81
N PHE A 318 -15.58 28.95 12.48
CA PHE A 318 -14.53 28.34 13.29
C PHE A 318 -13.29 27.99 12.45
N ASP A 319 -13.48 27.38 11.28
CA ASP A 319 -12.37 27.05 10.38
C ASP A 319 -11.64 28.31 9.88
N LEU A 320 -12.36 29.41 9.60
CA LEU A 320 -11.78 30.71 9.21
C LEU A 320 -10.95 31.35 10.33
N GLU A 321 -11.41 31.29 11.58
CA GLU A 321 -10.63 31.79 12.73
C GLU A 321 -9.31 31.04 12.88
N MET A 322 -9.36 29.71 12.74
CA MET A 322 -8.17 28.85 12.79
C MET A 322 -7.19 29.14 11.64
N LEU A 323 -7.70 29.33 10.41
CA LEU A 323 -6.88 29.72 9.26
C LEU A 323 -6.24 31.09 9.43
N GLN A 324 -6.92 32.05 10.06
CA GLN A 324 -6.40 33.41 10.27
C GLN A 324 -5.27 33.44 11.32
N GLU A 325 -5.45 32.74 12.44
CA GLU A 325 -4.50 32.75 13.56
C GLU A 325 -3.31 31.80 13.34
N ILE A 326 -3.59 30.58 12.87
CA ILE A 326 -2.60 29.48 12.80
C ILE A 326 -2.13 29.24 11.36
N GLY A 327 -2.93 29.63 10.36
CA GLY A 327 -2.67 29.27 8.95
C GLY A 327 -3.11 27.85 8.60
N HIS A 328 -3.80 27.15 9.52
CA HIS A 328 -4.23 25.76 9.35
C HIS A 328 -5.50 25.45 10.16
N CYS A 329 -6.33 24.52 9.70
CA CYS A 329 -7.52 24.03 10.40
C CYS A 329 -7.73 22.52 10.17
N LYS A 330 -8.51 21.85 11.04
CA LYS A 330 -8.83 20.43 10.86
C LYS A 330 -9.72 20.26 9.63
N GLY A 331 -9.30 19.43 8.68
CA GLY A 331 -10.04 19.25 7.43
C GLY A 331 -9.78 20.34 6.40
N ILE A 332 -8.62 21.02 6.49
CA ILE A 332 -8.16 22.07 5.57
C ILE A 332 -8.27 21.66 4.10
N GLU A 333 -8.17 20.37 3.78
CA GLU A 333 -8.28 19.86 2.41
C GLU A 333 -9.61 20.25 1.74
N ASN A 334 -10.69 20.47 2.52
CA ASN A 334 -11.99 20.90 2.00
C ASN A 334 -11.97 22.34 1.45
N TYR A 335 -10.94 23.12 1.78
CA TYR A 335 -10.70 24.47 1.27
C TYR A 335 -9.59 24.50 0.20
N SER A 336 -9.09 23.34 -0.25
CA SER A 336 -7.94 23.24 -1.15
C SER A 336 -8.07 24.07 -2.42
N ARG A 337 -9.27 24.16 -3.03
CA ARG A 337 -9.47 25.04 -4.21
C ARG A 337 -9.17 26.51 -3.88
N HIS A 338 -9.73 27.02 -2.79
CA HIS A 338 -9.50 28.41 -2.35
C HIS A 338 -8.04 28.65 -2.03
N LEU A 339 -7.41 27.70 -1.32
CA LEU A 339 -5.99 27.76 -0.95
C LEU A 339 -5.07 27.73 -2.17
N ALA A 340 -5.44 26.98 -3.21
CA ALA A 340 -4.71 26.92 -4.46
C ALA A 340 -4.99 28.13 -5.39
N GLY A 341 -5.98 28.96 -5.09
CA GLY A 341 -6.42 30.07 -5.95
C GLY A 341 -7.01 29.62 -7.29
N SER A 342 -7.50 28.37 -7.38
CA SER A 342 -8.06 27.80 -8.61
C SER A 342 -9.52 28.20 -8.83
N ALA A 343 -9.96 28.23 -10.09
CA ALA A 343 -11.35 28.49 -10.41
C ALA A 343 -12.26 27.29 -10.05
N PRO A 344 -13.55 27.50 -9.77
CA PRO A 344 -14.50 26.41 -9.51
C PRO A 344 -14.51 25.35 -10.62
N GLY A 345 -14.46 24.07 -10.24
CA GLY A 345 -14.45 22.95 -11.18
C GLY A 345 -13.09 22.61 -11.81
N GLU A 346 -12.06 23.46 -11.67
CA GLU A 346 -10.72 23.16 -12.17
C GLU A 346 -10.16 21.86 -11.57
N PRO A 347 -9.39 21.08 -12.35
CA PRO A 347 -8.77 19.86 -11.85
C PRO A 347 -7.71 20.19 -10.79
N PRO A 348 -7.68 19.46 -9.65
CA PRO A 348 -6.66 19.67 -8.64
C PRO A 348 -5.29 19.25 -9.15
N SER A 349 -4.25 19.81 -8.52
CA SER A 349 -2.87 19.33 -8.71
C SER A 349 -2.69 17.97 -8.05
N THR A 350 -1.97 17.07 -8.70
CA THR A 350 -1.80 15.67 -8.29
C THR A 350 -0.34 15.26 -8.41
N LEU A 351 0.01 14.03 -8.02
CA LEU A 351 1.39 13.54 -8.23
C LEU A 351 1.76 13.54 -9.72
N VAL A 352 0.79 13.33 -10.61
CA VAL A 352 0.99 13.34 -12.06
C VAL A 352 1.56 14.68 -12.54
N ASP A 353 1.22 15.78 -11.86
CA ASP A 353 1.71 17.12 -12.19
C ASP A 353 3.16 17.36 -11.76
N TYR A 354 3.69 16.54 -10.83
CA TYR A 354 5.11 16.55 -10.44
C TYR A 354 5.99 15.78 -11.42
N LEU A 355 5.40 14.96 -12.30
CA LEU A 355 6.15 14.16 -13.26
C LEU A 355 6.74 15.04 -14.37
N PRO A 356 8.01 14.82 -14.75
CA PRO A 356 8.57 15.40 -15.95
C PRO A 356 7.72 15.14 -17.20
N LYS A 357 7.80 16.04 -18.20
CA LYS A 357 7.02 15.92 -19.44
C LYS A 357 7.35 14.64 -20.21
N ASP A 358 8.57 14.16 -20.09
CA ASP A 358 9.08 12.92 -20.68
C ASP A 358 8.95 11.72 -19.74
N ALA A 359 8.21 11.78 -18.64
CA ALA A 359 8.04 10.58 -17.80
C ALA A 359 7.30 9.46 -18.55
N LEU A 360 7.64 8.21 -18.25
CA LEU A 360 6.91 7.02 -18.69
C LEU A 360 5.87 6.62 -17.65
N MET A 361 4.71 6.14 -18.11
CA MET A 361 3.65 5.62 -17.26
C MET A 361 3.41 4.15 -17.55
N PHE A 362 3.43 3.32 -16.52
CA PHE A 362 3.02 1.93 -16.60
C PHE A 362 1.74 1.75 -15.81
N LEU A 363 0.71 1.19 -16.44
CA LEU A 363 -0.56 0.87 -15.80
C LEU A 363 -0.64 -0.65 -15.63
N ASP A 364 -0.21 -1.15 -14.48
CA ASP A 364 -0.22 -2.59 -14.19
C ASP A 364 -1.63 -3.09 -13.85
N GLU A 365 -1.94 -4.27 -14.36
CA GLU A 365 -3.29 -4.82 -14.42
C GLU A 365 -4.31 -3.77 -14.94
N SER A 366 -3.98 -3.14 -16.08
CA SER A 366 -4.70 -2.00 -16.68
C SER A 366 -6.22 -2.22 -16.79
N HIS A 367 -6.62 -3.46 -17.07
CA HIS A 367 -8.02 -3.86 -17.23
C HIS A 367 -8.87 -3.69 -15.96
N VAL A 368 -8.24 -3.62 -14.78
CA VAL A 368 -8.87 -3.19 -13.52
C VAL A 368 -8.65 -1.70 -13.30
N LEU A 369 -7.42 -1.24 -13.49
CA LEU A 369 -6.98 0.09 -13.08
C LEU A 369 -7.73 1.21 -13.83
N ILE A 370 -7.98 1.07 -15.13
CA ILE A 370 -8.71 2.08 -15.92
C ILE A 370 -10.12 2.30 -15.35
N GLY A 371 -10.86 1.22 -15.10
CA GLY A 371 -12.19 1.31 -14.48
C GLY A 371 -12.15 1.87 -13.06
N GLN A 372 -11.12 1.52 -12.29
CA GLN A 372 -10.92 2.05 -10.95
C GLN A 372 -10.67 3.56 -10.95
N LEU A 373 -9.78 4.05 -11.83
CA LEU A 373 -9.48 5.47 -12.00
C LEU A 373 -10.75 6.28 -12.34
N GLY A 374 -11.60 5.76 -13.24
CA GLY A 374 -12.89 6.37 -13.56
C GLY A 374 -13.92 6.31 -12.42
N GLY A 375 -13.82 5.34 -11.51
CA GLY A 375 -14.71 5.20 -10.35
C GLY A 375 -14.43 6.17 -9.20
N MET A 376 -13.17 6.59 -9.02
CA MET A 376 -12.74 7.36 -7.84
C MET A 376 -13.48 8.69 -7.68
N PHE A 377 -13.62 9.47 -8.75
CA PHE A 377 -14.32 10.76 -8.74
C PHE A 377 -15.81 10.60 -8.42
N ASN A 378 -16.47 9.62 -9.03
CA ASN A 378 -17.91 9.42 -8.88
C ASN A 378 -18.28 9.08 -7.42
N GLY A 379 -17.49 8.21 -6.78
CA GLY A 379 -17.68 7.87 -5.37
C GLY A 379 -17.44 9.05 -4.43
N ASP A 380 -16.36 9.81 -4.66
CA ASP A 380 -16.04 11.00 -3.86
C ASP A 380 -17.11 12.08 -3.98
N ARG A 381 -17.54 12.37 -5.22
CA ARG A 381 -18.58 13.37 -5.50
C ARG A 381 -19.91 12.98 -4.85
N ALA A 382 -20.36 11.74 -5.00
CA ALA A 382 -21.64 11.29 -4.43
C ALA A 382 -21.67 11.50 -2.90
N ARG A 383 -20.60 11.11 -2.20
CA ARG A 383 -20.45 11.31 -0.75
C ARG A 383 -20.47 12.79 -0.36
N LYS A 384 -19.71 13.63 -1.08
CA LYS A 384 -19.57 15.05 -0.75
C LYS A 384 -20.78 15.90 -1.11
N THR A 385 -21.51 15.55 -2.16
CA THR A 385 -22.76 16.23 -2.53
C THR A 385 -23.72 16.21 -1.35
N THR A 386 -23.89 15.07 -0.70
CA THR A 386 -24.74 14.97 0.50
C THR A 386 -24.25 15.85 1.65
N LEU A 387 -22.94 15.95 1.90
CA LEU A 387 -22.40 16.87 2.90
C LEU A 387 -22.71 18.35 2.57
N VAL A 388 -22.61 18.72 1.30
CA VAL A 388 -22.88 20.10 0.82
C VAL A 388 -24.37 20.44 0.85
N GLU A 389 -25.23 19.52 0.44
CA GLU A 389 -26.68 19.69 0.44
C GLU A 389 -27.25 19.89 1.83
N TYR A 390 -26.66 19.21 2.83
CA TYR A 390 -27.06 19.30 4.23
C TYR A 390 -26.16 20.24 5.06
N GLY A 391 -25.43 21.16 4.43
CA GLY A 391 -24.74 22.25 5.14
C GLY A 391 -23.58 21.82 6.05
N PHE A 392 -22.97 20.65 5.85
CA PHE A 392 -21.75 20.24 6.57
C PHE A 392 -20.48 20.82 5.94
N ARG A 393 -20.49 21.08 4.62
CA ARG A 393 -19.37 21.64 3.86
C ARG A 393 -19.86 22.65 2.81
N LEU A 394 -18.98 23.58 2.43
CA LEU A 394 -19.23 24.52 1.33
C LEU A 394 -19.19 23.80 -0.03
N PRO A 395 -19.83 24.35 -1.08
CA PRO A 395 -19.76 23.79 -2.43
C PRO A 395 -18.33 23.54 -2.93
N SER A 396 -17.39 24.43 -2.60
CA SER A 396 -15.95 24.27 -2.88
C SER A 396 -15.32 22.98 -2.38
N ALA A 397 -15.89 22.31 -1.38
CA ALA A 397 -15.38 21.03 -0.92
C ALA A 397 -15.49 19.92 -2.00
N LEU A 398 -16.38 20.08 -2.98
CA LEU A 398 -16.50 19.19 -4.15
C LEU A 398 -15.30 19.31 -5.08
N ASP A 399 -14.58 20.44 -5.05
CA ASP A 399 -13.38 20.68 -5.86
C ASP A 399 -12.12 20.05 -5.21
N ASN A 400 -12.20 19.63 -3.94
CA ASN A 400 -11.20 18.77 -3.30
C ASN A 400 -11.40 17.30 -3.70
N ARG A 401 -11.08 16.91 -4.92
CA ARG A 401 -11.48 15.61 -5.48
C ARG A 401 -10.29 14.90 -6.11
N PRO A 402 -10.40 13.59 -6.41
CA PRO A 402 -9.52 13.00 -7.41
C PRO A 402 -9.82 13.57 -8.81
N LEU A 403 -8.88 13.37 -9.73
CA LEU A 403 -9.12 13.67 -11.14
C LEU A 403 -10.29 12.84 -11.69
N LYS A 404 -11.07 13.43 -12.60
CA LYS A 404 -11.92 12.65 -13.49
C LYS A 404 -11.06 11.86 -14.45
N PHE A 405 -11.61 10.81 -15.05
CA PHE A 405 -10.84 10.00 -16.00
C PHE A 405 -10.38 10.84 -17.20
N GLU A 406 -11.27 11.67 -17.75
CA GLU A 406 -10.96 12.55 -18.88
C GLU A 406 -9.89 13.59 -18.52
N GLU A 407 -9.88 14.07 -17.27
CA GLU A 407 -8.83 14.96 -16.78
C GLU A 407 -7.49 14.22 -16.64
N PHE A 408 -7.50 12.98 -16.14
CA PHE A 408 -6.31 12.14 -16.05
C PHE A 408 -5.74 11.80 -17.42
N GLU A 409 -6.59 11.48 -18.40
CA GLU A 409 -6.21 11.17 -19.79
C GLU A 409 -5.44 12.33 -20.43
N THR A 410 -5.88 13.59 -20.22
CA THR A 410 -5.13 14.78 -20.72
C THR A 410 -3.75 14.95 -20.07
N LYS A 411 -3.54 14.36 -18.89
CA LYS A 411 -2.27 14.41 -18.14
C LYS A 411 -1.40 13.18 -18.37
N MET A 412 -1.92 12.14 -19.04
CA MET A 412 -1.12 10.98 -19.42
C MET A 412 0.06 11.42 -20.29
N ARG A 413 1.19 10.73 -20.13
CA ARG A 413 2.38 10.87 -20.98
C ARG A 413 2.38 9.72 -21.98
N GLN A 414 3.54 9.13 -22.25
CA GLN A 414 3.58 7.83 -22.92
C GLN A 414 3.24 6.74 -21.91
N VAL A 415 2.22 5.93 -22.23
CA VAL A 415 1.68 4.89 -21.36
C VAL A 415 1.94 3.52 -21.97
N VAL A 416 2.42 2.60 -21.14
CA VAL A 416 2.42 1.16 -21.40
C VAL A 416 1.35 0.52 -20.51
N PHE A 417 0.25 0.08 -21.12
CA PHE A 417 -0.74 -0.76 -20.43
C PHE A 417 -0.17 -2.16 -20.25
N VAL A 418 -0.20 -2.68 -19.03
CA VAL A 418 0.38 -3.98 -18.71
C VAL A 418 -0.73 -4.90 -18.23
N SER A 419 -1.07 -5.92 -19.01
CA SER A 419 -2.21 -6.80 -18.71
C SER A 419 -2.14 -8.11 -19.47
N ALA A 420 -2.60 -9.20 -18.85
CA ALA A 420 -2.83 -10.47 -19.56
C ALA A 420 -4.16 -10.49 -20.33
N THR A 421 -5.06 -9.57 -19.99
CA THR A 421 -6.43 -9.45 -20.50
C THR A 421 -6.83 -7.98 -20.65
N PRO A 422 -6.21 -7.21 -21.57
CA PRO A 422 -6.55 -5.79 -21.79
C PRO A 422 -8.05 -5.60 -22.01
N ALA A 423 -8.61 -4.55 -21.43
CA ALA A 423 -10.02 -4.20 -21.61
C ALA A 423 -10.22 -3.32 -22.85
N THR A 424 -11.46 -2.86 -23.05
CA THR A 424 -11.89 -2.11 -24.23
C THR A 424 -11.07 -0.84 -24.44
N TYR A 425 -10.78 -0.07 -23.37
CA TYR A 425 -10.04 1.19 -23.49
C TYR A 425 -8.64 0.95 -24.07
N GLU A 426 -7.91 -0.03 -23.53
CA GLU A 426 -6.57 -0.35 -24.00
C GLU A 426 -6.57 -0.87 -25.44
N GLN A 427 -7.58 -1.67 -25.81
CA GLN A 427 -7.74 -2.19 -27.17
C GLN A 427 -8.05 -1.09 -28.20
N GLU A 428 -8.82 -0.08 -27.82
CA GLU A 428 -9.22 1.02 -28.70
C GLU A 428 -8.11 2.09 -28.84
N HIS A 429 -7.25 2.25 -27.84
CA HIS A 429 -6.29 3.36 -27.77
C HIS A 429 -4.84 2.97 -28.06
N ALA A 430 -4.45 1.70 -27.89
CA ALA A 430 -3.07 1.28 -28.11
C ALA A 430 -2.70 1.27 -29.60
N GLY A 431 -1.65 2.02 -29.97
CA GLY A 431 -1.07 2.01 -31.31
C GLY A 431 -0.26 0.74 -31.59
N ASN A 432 0.30 0.13 -30.54
CA ASN A 432 1.10 -1.09 -30.62
C ASN A 432 0.71 -2.08 -29.52
N VAL A 433 0.55 -3.36 -29.88
CA VAL A 433 0.30 -4.48 -28.94
C VAL A 433 1.48 -5.44 -29.01
N VAL A 434 2.24 -5.49 -27.92
CA VAL A 434 3.43 -6.30 -27.75
C VAL A 434 3.09 -7.54 -26.93
N GLU A 435 3.21 -8.72 -27.53
CA GLU A 435 2.90 -9.99 -26.86
C GLU A 435 4.11 -10.54 -26.08
N GLN A 436 3.87 -10.98 -24.84
CA GLN A 436 4.83 -11.71 -24.02
C GLN A 436 4.16 -12.95 -23.41
N LEU A 437 4.11 -14.03 -24.20
CA LEU A 437 3.39 -15.26 -23.90
C LEU A 437 4.31 -16.37 -23.35
N VAL A 438 5.56 -16.42 -23.81
CA VAL A 438 6.54 -17.43 -23.40
C VAL A 438 7.16 -17.05 -22.05
N ARG A 439 7.09 -17.97 -21.08
CA ARG A 439 7.70 -17.81 -19.75
C ARG A 439 9.19 -18.15 -19.77
N PRO A 440 10.05 -17.44 -19.02
CA PRO A 440 11.48 -17.76 -18.93
C PRO A 440 11.78 -19.20 -18.51
N THR A 441 10.92 -19.81 -17.69
CA THR A 441 11.10 -21.19 -17.20
C THR A 441 10.55 -22.26 -18.14
N GLY A 442 9.99 -21.88 -19.28
CA GLY A 442 9.31 -22.79 -20.20
C GLY A 442 7.95 -23.31 -19.70
N LEU A 443 7.44 -22.84 -18.56
CA LEU A 443 6.09 -23.22 -18.10
C LEU A 443 5.02 -22.80 -19.11
N VAL A 444 4.06 -23.68 -19.32
CA VAL A 444 2.97 -23.52 -20.30
C VAL A 444 1.65 -23.20 -19.61
N ASP A 445 0.73 -22.57 -20.33
CA ASP A 445 -0.65 -22.35 -19.89
C ASP A 445 -1.33 -23.72 -19.65
N PRO A 446 -2.18 -23.85 -18.62
CA PRO A 446 -2.69 -25.14 -18.15
C PRO A 446 -3.62 -25.81 -19.17
N VAL A 447 -3.81 -27.12 -19.01
CA VAL A 447 -4.85 -27.84 -19.77
C VAL A 447 -6.22 -27.43 -19.24
N VAL A 448 -7.18 -27.16 -20.13
CA VAL A 448 -8.55 -26.80 -19.76
C VAL A 448 -9.51 -27.94 -20.10
N GLU A 449 -10.29 -28.39 -19.12
CA GLU A 449 -11.36 -29.38 -19.30
C GLU A 449 -12.72 -28.78 -18.92
N VAL A 450 -13.76 -29.13 -19.69
CA VAL A 450 -15.14 -28.78 -19.36
C VAL A 450 -15.87 -30.05 -18.91
N ARG A 451 -16.50 -30.01 -17.73
CA ARG A 451 -17.24 -31.14 -17.14
C ARG A 451 -18.67 -30.74 -16.76
N PRO A 452 -19.65 -31.66 -16.71
CA PRO A 452 -21.03 -31.33 -16.33
C PRO A 452 -21.14 -30.73 -14.93
N ALA A 453 -21.98 -29.71 -14.75
CA ALA A 453 -22.15 -29.05 -13.45
C ALA A 453 -22.96 -29.89 -12.45
N THR A 454 -23.74 -30.86 -12.94
CA THR A 454 -24.69 -31.66 -12.12
C THR A 454 -24.04 -32.41 -10.96
N ARG A 455 -22.78 -32.86 -11.11
CA ARG A 455 -22.01 -33.59 -10.08
C ARG A 455 -20.68 -32.90 -9.74
N GLN A 456 -20.64 -31.58 -9.89
CA GLN A 456 -19.39 -30.81 -9.75
C GLN A 456 -18.74 -30.96 -8.36
N VAL A 457 -19.52 -31.07 -7.30
CA VAL A 457 -19.01 -31.20 -5.92
C VAL A 457 -18.35 -32.56 -5.67
N ASP A 458 -18.98 -33.65 -6.13
CA ASP A 458 -18.41 -35.00 -5.98
C ASP A 458 -17.15 -35.17 -6.84
N ASP A 459 -17.18 -34.66 -8.08
CA ASP A 459 -16.06 -34.72 -9.00
C ASP A 459 -14.85 -33.91 -8.50
N VAL A 460 -15.07 -32.68 -8.02
CA VAL A 460 -13.97 -31.85 -7.49
C VAL A 460 -13.38 -32.46 -6.21
N LEU A 461 -14.19 -33.11 -5.37
CA LEU A 461 -13.68 -33.81 -4.18
C LEU A 461 -12.70 -34.93 -4.54
N GLN A 462 -12.98 -35.69 -5.61
CA GLN A 462 -12.04 -36.70 -6.09
C GLN A 462 -10.75 -36.07 -6.65
N GLU A 463 -10.88 -35.04 -7.49
CA GLU A 463 -9.71 -34.33 -8.03
C GLU A 463 -8.85 -33.72 -6.93
N ILE A 464 -9.45 -33.21 -5.85
CA ILE A 464 -8.74 -32.72 -4.66
C ILE A 464 -7.89 -33.82 -4.04
N ARG A 465 -8.46 -35.02 -3.83
CA ARG A 465 -7.72 -36.16 -3.24
C ARG A 465 -6.50 -36.51 -4.08
N ASP A 466 -6.68 -36.57 -5.40
CA ASP A 466 -5.58 -36.86 -6.33
C ASP A 466 -4.45 -35.80 -6.26
N ARG A 467 -4.78 -34.52 -6.03
CA ARG A 467 -3.77 -33.45 -5.82
C ARG A 467 -3.10 -33.52 -4.46
N VAL A 468 -3.85 -33.84 -3.41
CA VAL A 468 -3.31 -34.00 -2.06
C VAL A 468 -2.29 -35.14 -2.01
N ASP A 469 -2.57 -36.26 -2.67
CA ASP A 469 -1.64 -37.39 -2.79
C ASP A 469 -0.34 -37.00 -3.51
N ALA A 470 -0.40 -36.04 -4.43
CA ALA A 470 0.75 -35.47 -5.12
C ALA A 470 1.44 -34.31 -4.35
N ASN A 471 0.95 -33.96 -3.15
CA ASN A 471 1.37 -32.79 -2.37
C ASN A 471 1.26 -31.46 -3.16
N GLU A 472 0.20 -31.32 -3.94
CA GLU A 472 -0.14 -30.10 -4.67
C GLU A 472 -1.32 -29.37 -4.01
N ARG A 473 -1.63 -28.15 -4.46
CA ARG A 473 -2.72 -27.31 -3.92
C ARG A 473 -3.83 -27.08 -4.95
N VAL A 474 -5.04 -26.83 -4.45
CA VAL A 474 -6.24 -26.60 -5.28
C VAL A 474 -6.86 -25.25 -4.98
N LEU A 475 -7.21 -24.52 -6.02
CA LEU A 475 -8.06 -23.32 -5.93
C LEU A 475 -9.44 -23.62 -6.50
N ILE A 476 -10.49 -23.28 -5.77
CA ILE A 476 -11.87 -23.42 -6.22
C ILE A 476 -12.53 -22.04 -6.26
N THR A 477 -13.20 -21.71 -7.36
CA THR A 477 -13.98 -20.48 -7.46
C THR A 477 -15.48 -20.76 -7.50
N THR A 478 -16.24 -20.11 -6.62
CA THR A 478 -17.71 -20.15 -6.56
C THR A 478 -18.30 -18.79 -6.95
N LEU A 479 -19.63 -18.68 -6.98
CA LEU A 479 -20.32 -17.43 -7.35
C LEU A 479 -20.72 -16.56 -6.15
N THR A 480 -20.87 -17.15 -4.96
CA THR A 480 -21.41 -16.45 -3.78
C THR A 480 -20.64 -16.80 -2.51
N LYS A 481 -20.65 -15.89 -1.52
CA LYS A 481 -20.03 -16.10 -0.19
C LYS A 481 -20.57 -17.35 0.48
N ARG A 482 -21.90 -17.44 0.53
CA ARG A 482 -22.61 -18.58 1.09
C ARG A 482 -22.19 -19.90 0.44
N MET A 483 -22.02 -19.96 -0.88
CA MET A 483 -21.55 -21.18 -1.54
C MET A 483 -20.09 -21.49 -1.21
N ALA A 484 -19.22 -20.49 -1.07
CA ALA A 484 -17.84 -20.71 -0.66
C ALA A 484 -17.75 -21.28 0.76
N GLU A 485 -18.52 -20.72 1.70
CA GLU A 485 -18.64 -21.21 3.09
C GLU A 485 -19.20 -22.63 3.13
N GLN A 486 -20.37 -22.86 2.50
CA GLN A 486 -21.02 -24.17 2.48
C GLN A 486 -20.17 -25.26 1.82
N LEU A 487 -19.46 -24.93 0.74
CA LEU A 487 -18.55 -25.88 0.10
C LEU A 487 -17.35 -26.18 0.99
N THR A 488 -16.84 -25.17 1.71
CA THR A 488 -15.74 -25.36 2.67
C THR A 488 -16.15 -26.29 3.80
N ASP A 489 -17.33 -26.08 4.38
CA ASP A 489 -17.87 -26.96 5.43
C ASP A 489 -18.02 -28.40 4.93
N TYR A 490 -18.64 -28.56 3.75
CA TYR A 490 -18.81 -29.88 3.14
C TYR A 490 -17.48 -30.60 2.87
N LEU A 491 -16.48 -29.89 2.33
CA LEU A 491 -15.16 -30.45 2.05
C LEU A 491 -14.44 -30.83 3.36
N ALA A 492 -14.54 -29.99 4.41
CA ALA A 492 -13.98 -30.26 5.72
C ALA A 492 -14.61 -31.49 6.39
N ASP A 493 -15.94 -31.63 6.33
CA ASP A 493 -16.67 -32.80 6.82
C ASP A 493 -16.26 -34.10 6.10
N ASN A 494 -15.79 -33.99 4.86
CA ASN A 494 -15.26 -35.10 4.06
C ASN A 494 -13.74 -35.29 4.20
N GLY A 495 -13.12 -34.65 5.20
CA GLY A 495 -11.72 -34.86 5.58
C GLY A 495 -10.69 -34.04 4.78
N VAL A 496 -11.12 -33.05 4.00
CA VAL A 496 -10.22 -32.16 3.26
C VAL A 496 -9.75 -31.03 4.17
N LYS A 497 -8.46 -30.70 4.16
CA LYS A 497 -7.95 -29.48 4.80
C LYS A 497 -8.23 -28.29 3.90
N VAL A 498 -9.24 -27.50 4.25
CA VAL A 498 -9.76 -26.43 3.40
C VAL A 498 -9.98 -25.14 4.20
N ARG A 499 -9.80 -24.01 3.53
CA ARG A 499 -10.19 -22.66 4.02
C ARG A 499 -10.96 -21.95 2.91
N TYR A 500 -11.77 -20.95 3.27
CA TYR A 500 -12.38 -20.03 2.30
C TYR A 500 -11.70 -18.67 2.29
N LEU A 501 -11.91 -17.92 1.19
CA LEU A 501 -11.50 -16.52 1.08
C LEU A 501 -12.56 -15.69 0.35
N HIS A 502 -13.07 -14.67 1.03
CA HIS A 502 -14.04 -13.71 0.48
C HIS A 502 -13.82 -12.29 1.01
N SER A 503 -14.66 -11.33 0.60
CA SER A 503 -14.45 -9.90 0.87
C SER A 503 -14.41 -9.51 2.35
N ASP A 504 -15.01 -10.29 3.24
CA ASP A 504 -15.13 -9.95 4.66
C ASP A 504 -13.94 -10.45 5.48
N VAL A 505 -13.04 -11.24 4.87
CA VAL A 505 -11.76 -11.62 5.48
C VAL A 505 -10.82 -10.42 5.45
N ASP A 506 -10.26 -10.08 6.61
CA ASP A 506 -9.31 -8.97 6.76
C ASP A 506 -8.09 -9.16 5.83
N THR A 507 -7.45 -8.05 5.47
CA THR A 507 -6.23 -8.07 4.65
C THR A 507 -5.10 -8.85 5.35
N VAL A 508 -4.96 -8.73 6.68
CA VAL A 508 -3.92 -9.44 7.44
C VAL A 508 -4.20 -10.94 7.44
N GLU A 509 -5.41 -11.34 7.85
CA GLU A 509 -5.85 -12.74 7.86
C GLU A 509 -5.73 -13.39 6.47
N ARG A 510 -6.05 -12.64 5.41
CA ARG A 510 -5.88 -13.09 4.03
C ARG A 510 -4.43 -13.43 3.69
N VAL A 511 -3.47 -12.60 4.07
CA VAL A 511 -2.04 -12.88 3.83
C VAL A 511 -1.63 -14.16 4.55
N GLU A 512 -2.12 -14.36 5.78
CA GLU A 512 -1.88 -15.58 6.55
C GLU A 512 -2.48 -16.83 5.89
N ILE A 513 -3.74 -16.77 5.47
CA ILE A 513 -4.41 -17.87 4.75
C ILE A 513 -3.61 -18.27 3.50
N LEU A 514 -3.18 -17.30 2.70
CA LEU A 514 -2.41 -17.58 1.49
C LEU A 514 -1.04 -18.18 1.80
N ARG A 515 -0.37 -17.70 2.84
CA ARG A 515 0.90 -18.25 3.31
C ARG A 515 0.73 -19.68 3.82
N ASP A 516 -0.31 -19.95 4.58
CA ASP A 516 -0.62 -21.27 5.13
C ASP A 516 -0.96 -22.28 4.02
N LEU A 517 -1.61 -21.85 2.93
CA LEU A 517 -1.79 -22.68 1.74
C LEU A 517 -0.43 -23.08 1.13
N ARG A 518 0.49 -22.12 1.00
CA ARG A 518 1.85 -22.38 0.49
C ARG A 518 2.65 -23.32 1.39
N LEU A 519 2.54 -23.15 2.71
CA LEU A 519 3.20 -24.00 3.69
C LEU A 519 2.60 -25.42 3.77
N GLY A 520 1.41 -25.63 3.19
CA GLY A 520 0.70 -26.91 3.28
C GLY A 520 0.02 -27.14 4.63
N SER A 521 -0.27 -26.07 5.37
CA SER A 521 -1.14 -26.13 6.55
C SER A 521 -2.54 -26.62 6.17
N PHE A 522 -2.98 -26.27 4.95
CA PHE A 522 -4.16 -26.80 4.29
C PHE A 522 -3.93 -26.91 2.77
N ASP A 523 -4.78 -27.66 2.07
CA ASP A 523 -4.55 -28.09 0.69
C ASP A 523 -5.44 -27.37 -0.32
N VAL A 524 -6.61 -26.88 0.12
CA VAL A 524 -7.65 -26.31 -0.75
C VAL A 524 -8.08 -24.92 -0.29
N LEU A 525 -8.14 -23.97 -1.22
CA LEU A 525 -8.71 -22.64 -0.99
C LEU A 525 -9.95 -22.42 -1.85
N VAL A 526 -11.08 -22.14 -1.20
CA VAL A 526 -12.35 -21.82 -1.86
C VAL A 526 -12.59 -20.32 -1.84
N GLY A 527 -12.75 -19.67 -2.98
CA GLY A 527 -13.05 -18.24 -3.02
C GLY A 527 -14.08 -17.87 -4.06
N ILE A 528 -14.44 -16.60 -4.10
CA ILE A 528 -15.38 -16.07 -5.12
C ILE A 528 -14.58 -15.41 -6.24
N ASN A 529 -13.73 -14.47 -5.86
CA ASN A 529 -12.92 -13.68 -6.77
C ASN A 529 -11.45 -13.72 -6.33
N LEU A 530 -10.82 -14.86 -6.56
CA LEU A 530 -9.39 -15.08 -6.32
C LEU A 530 -8.50 -14.32 -7.32
N LEU A 531 -9.09 -13.45 -8.16
CA LEU A 531 -8.38 -12.68 -9.18
C LEU A 531 -7.66 -11.46 -8.61
N ARG A 532 -8.13 -10.89 -7.48
CA ARG A 532 -7.68 -9.58 -7.01
C ARG A 532 -6.24 -9.51 -6.49
N GLU A 533 -5.65 -10.62 -6.12
CA GLU A 533 -4.60 -10.61 -5.08
C GLU A 533 -3.17 -10.83 -5.58
N GLY A 534 -2.92 -10.84 -6.89
CA GLY A 534 -1.55 -11.15 -7.36
C GLY A 534 -1.05 -12.50 -6.82
N LEU A 535 -1.98 -13.47 -6.62
CA LEU A 535 -1.68 -14.79 -6.08
C LEU A 535 -0.63 -15.48 -6.94
N ASP A 536 0.57 -15.58 -6.39
CA ASP A 536 1.72 -16.28 -6.95
C ASP A 536 2.00 -17.50 -6.09
N ILE A 537 1.34 -18.61 -6.43
CA ILE A 537 1.38 -19.87 -5.67
C ILE A 537 1.78 -21.00 -6.63
N PRO A 538 3.09 -21.25 -6.83
CA PRO A 538 3.57 -22.34 -7.69
C PRO A 538 3.10 -23.74 -7.27
N GLU A 539 2.71 -23.88 -6.00
CA GLU A 539 2.22 -25.12 -5.41
C GLU A 539 0.80 -25.51 -5.92
N VAL A 540 0.07 -24.57 -6.55
CA VAL A 540 -1.27 -24.83 -7.13
C VAL A 540 -1.14 -25.51 -8.49
N SER A 541 -1.64 -26.74 -8.59
CA SER A 541 -1.72 -27.49 -9.86
C SER A 541 -3.13 -27.58 -10.44
N LEU A 542 -4.17 -27.35 -9.63
CA LEU A 542 -5.55 -27.43 -10.07
C LEU A 542 -6.34 -26.16 -9.74
N VAL A 543 -7.06 -25.65 -10.74
CA VAL A 543 -8.07 -24.61 -10.57
C VAL A 543 -9.43 -25.14 -11.01
N ALA A 544 -10.38 -25.20 -10.09
CA ALA A 544 -11.77 -25.59 -10.36
C ALA A 544 -12.69 -24.36 -10.40
N ILE A 545 -13.41 -24.19 -11.50
CA ILE A 545 -14.37 -23.10 -11.69
C ILE A 545 -15.77 -23.70 -11.66
N LEU A 546 -16.44 -23.59 -10.52
CA LEU A 546 -17.82 -24.07 -10.38
C LEU A 546 -18.78 -23.13 -11.12
N ASP A 547 -19.87 -23.69 -11.65
CA ASP A 547 -20.90 -22.94 -12.38
C ASP A 547 -20.32 -22.00 -13.46
N ALA A 548 -19.39 -22.51 -14.27
CA ALA A 548 -18.65 -21.75 -15.27
C ALA A 548 -19.54 -21.17 -16.38
N ASP A 549 -20.75 -21.72 -16.56
CA ASP A 549 -21.74 -21.28 -17.55
C ASP A 549 -22.67 -20.14 -17.10
N LYS A 550 -22.53 -19.67 -15.85
CA LYS A 550 -23.29 -18.55 -15.31
C LYS A 550 -22.60 -17.25 -15.67
N GLU A 551 -22.98 -16.69 -16.83
CA GLU A 551 -22.42 -15.42 -17.28
C GLU A 551 -22.63 -14.29 -16.28
N GLY A 552 -21.69 -13.36 -16.28
CA GLY A 552 -21.60 -12.26 -15.34
C GLY A 552 -20.15 -11.87 -15.12
N PHE A 553 -19.90 -10.93 -14.22
CA PHE A 553 -18.55 -10.42 -13.97
C PHE A 553 -17.55 -11.54 -13.63
N LEU A 554 -17.92 -12.50 -12.78
CA LEU A 554 -17.04 -13.59 -12.32
C LEU A 554 -16.77 -14.68 -13.39
N ARG A 555 -17.54 -14.70 -14.47
CA ARG A 555 -17.43 -15.69 -15.57
C ARG A 555 -17.32 -15.04 -16.94
N SER A 556 -16.93 -13.76 -16.97
CA SER A 556 -16.55 -13.10 -18.21
C SER A 556 -15.28 -13.73 -18.79
N GLU A 557 -15.06 -13.59 -20.09
CA GLU A 557 -13.84 -14.03 -20.78
C GLU A 557 -12.57 -13.67 -20.02
N ARG A 558 -12.45 -12.41 -19.57
CA ARG A 558 -11.29 -11.91 -18.81
C ARG A 558 -11.13 -12.63 -17.49
N SER A 559 -12.21 -12.74 -16.71
CA SER A 559 -12.20 -13.41 -15.40
C SER A 559 -11.84 -14.89 -15.53
N LEU A 560 -12.32 -15.57 -16.57
CA LEU A 560 -11.99 -16.96 -16.84
C LEU A 560 -10.50 -17.12 -17.19
N ILE A 561 -9.97 -16.33 -18.13
CA ILE A 561 -8.55 -16.38 -18.53
C ILE A 561 -7.64 -16.16 -17.30
N GLN A 562 -7.95 -15.18 -16.47
CA GLN A 562 -7.15 -14.91 -15.27
C GLN A 562 -7.25 -16.02 -14.22
N THR A 563 -8.42 -16.61 -14.04
CA THR A 563 -8.64 -17.71 -13.09
C THR A 563 -7.87 -18.94 -13.54
N ILE A 564 -7.97 -19.29 -14.82
CA ILE A 564 -7.20 -20.38 -15.47
C ILE A 564 -5.69 -20.12 -15.28
N GLY A 565 -5.24 -18.89 -15.49
CA GLY A 565 -3.84 -18.50 -15.33
C GLY A 565 -3.23 -18.74 -13.95
N ARG A 566 -4.03 -18.98 -12.90
CA ARG A 566 -3.53 -19.35 -11.56
C ARG A 566 -2.89 -20.75 -11.52
N ALA A 567 -3.27 -21.66 -12.41
CA ALA A 567 -2.64 -22.98 -12.56
C ALA A 567 -1.39 -22.95 -13.45
N ALA A 568 -1.07 -21.83 -14.12
CA ALA A 568 0.00 -21.75 -15.10
C ALA A 568 1.43 -21.69 -14.51
N ARG A 569 1.55 -21.72 -13.18
CA ARG A 569 2.83 -21.69 -12.46
C ARG A 569 3.34 -23.07 -12.02
N ASN A 570 2.59 -24.12 -12.35
CA ASN A 570 2.89 -25.50 -12.01
C ASN A 570 3.01 -26.36 -13.28
N LEU A 571 3.95 -27.32 -13.26
CA LEU A 571 4.16 -28.25 -14.38
C LEU A 571 2.90 -29.08 -14.70
N ASN A 572 2.14 -29.44 -13.67
CA ASN A 572 0.91 -30.23 -13.76
C ASN A 572 -0.35 -29.34 -13.81
N GLY A 573 -0.18 -28.07 -14.16
CA GLY A 573 -1.26 -27.09 -14.20
C GLY A 573 -2.47 -27.53 -15.04
N LYS A 574 -3.64 -27.57 -14.39
CA LYS A 574 -4.93 -27.93 -14.99
C LYS A 574 -6.04 -26.99 -14.49
N ALA A 575 -6.98 -26.68 -15.38
CA ALA A 575 -8.21 -25.97 -15.05
C ALA A 575 -9.44 -26.81 -15.43
N ILE A 576 -10.40 -26.96 -14.51
CA ILE A 576 -11.67 -27.64 -14.75
C ILE A 576 -12.80 -26.60 -14.67
N LEU A 577 -13.57 -26.46 -15.75
CA LEU A 577 -14.75 -25.60 -15.83
C LEU A 577 -15.99 -26.48 -15.73
N TYR A 578 -16.71 -26.40 -14.62
CA TYR A 578 -17.96 -27.14 -14.44
C TYR A 578 -19.13 -26.36 -15.04
N ALA A 579 -19.71 -26.88 -16.11
CA ALA A 579 -20.73 -26.20 -16.91
C ALA A 579 -21.60 -27.21 -17.66
N ASP A 580 -22.89 -26.91 -17.80
CA ASP A 580 -23.81 -27.71 -18.61
C ASP A 580 -23.88 -27.22 -20.07
N LYS A 581 -23.44 -25.98 -20.32
CA LYS A 581 -23.32 -25.37 -21.65
C LYS A 581 -22.03 -24.57 -21.79
N ILE A 582 -21.47 -24.54 -23.00
CA ILE A 582 -20.32 -23.67 -23.32
C ILE A 582 -20.84 -22.30 -23.73
N THR A 583 -20.60 -21.28 -22.90
CA THR A 583 -20.94 -19.87 -23.20
C THR A 583 -19.91 -19.26 -24.16
N ASP A 584 -20.22 -18.09 -24.74
CA ASP A 584 -19.28 -17.36 -25.60
C ASP A 584 -18.03 -16.92 -24.82
N SER A 585 -18.21 -16.50 -23.56
CA SER A 585 -17.11 -16.17 -22.66
C SER A 585 -16.18 -17.36 -22.42
N MET A 586 -16.73 -18.57 -22.20
CA MET A 586 -15.96 -19.79 -22.07
C MET A 586 -15.22 -20.13 -23.36
N ARG A 587 -15.91 -20.07 -24.51
CA ARG A 587 -15.30 -20.39 -25.82
C ARG A 587 -14.08 -19.54 -26.10
N ARG A 588 -14.18 -18.21 -25.89
CA ARG A 588 -13.05 -17.29 -26.09
C ARG A 588 -11.92 -17.54 -25.11
N ALA A 589 -12.23 -17.76 -23.83
CA ALA A 589 -11.23 -18.05 -22.80
C ALA A 589 -10.46 -19.36 -23.06
N ILE A 590 -11.17 -20.43 -23.44
CA ILE A 590 -10.58 -21.73 -23.80
C ILE A 590 -9.68 -21.55 -25.03
N GLY A 591 -10.20 -20.94 -26.10
CA GLY A 591 -9.44 -20.75 -27.34
C GLY A 591 -8.16 -19.92 -27.15
N GLU A 592 -8.22 -18.84 -26.35
CA GLU A 592 -7.03 -18.04 -26.04
C GLU A 592 -6.01 -18.81 -25.20
N THR A 593 -6.47 -19.64 -24.25
CA THR A 593 -5.58 -20.48 -23.43
C THR A 593 -4.88 -21.55 -24.29
N GLU A 594 -5.62 -22.21 -25.19
CA GLU A 594 -5.08 -23.21 -26.11
C GLU A 594 -4.08 -22.58 -27.08
N ARG A 595 -4.40 -21.42 -27.69
CA ARG A 595 -3.49 -20.66 -28.55
C ARG A 595 -2.16 -20.35 -27.86
N ARG A 596 -2.22 -19.86 -26.62
CA ARG A 596 -1.03 -19.55 -25.80
C ARG A 596 -0.21 -20.81 -25.54
N ARG A 597 -0.87 -21.89 -25.10
CA ARG A 597 -0.23 -23.17 -24.80
C ARG A 597 0.47 -23.75 -26.01
N GLU A 598 -0.16 -23.75 -27.19
CA GLU A 598 0.42 -24.25 -28.44
C GLU A 598 1.69 -23.47 -28.81
N ARG A 599 1.65 -22.13 -28.77
CA ARG A 599 2.82 -21.29 -29.04
C ARG A 599 3.96 -21.57 -28.05
N GLN A 600 3.66 -21.72 -26.76
CA GLN A 600 4.67 -21.98 -25.74
C GLN A 600 5.32 -23.37 -25.92
N ILE A 601 4.53 -24.40 -26.26
CA ILE A 601 5.04 -25.75 -26.55
C ILE A 601 5.95 -25.71 -27.78
N ALA A 602 5.52 -25.05 -28.85
CA ALA A 602 6.32 -24.90 -30.07
C ALA A 602 7.65 -24.19 -29.80
N PHE A 603 7.63 -23.09 -29.05
CA PHE A 603 8.83 -22.36 -28.65
C PHE A 603 9.78 -23.24 -27.83
N ASN A 604 9.25 -23.96 -26.83
CA ASN A 604 10.04 -24.86 -26.01
C ASN A 604 10.71 -25.97 -26.83
N ALA A 605 9.98 -26.55 -27.78
CA ALA A 605 10.50 -27.59 -28.67
C ALA A 605 11.61 -27.06 -29.60
N GLU A 606 11.41 -25.86 -30.18
CA GLU A 606 12.39 -25.20 -31.05
C GLU A 606 13.70 -24.86 -30.30
N HIS A 607 13.59 -24.43 -29.05
CA HIS A 607 14.73 -23.96 -28.24
C HIS A 607 15.29 -25.02 -27.28
N GLY A 608 14.77 -26.25 -27.29
CA GLY A 608 15.22 -27.33 -26.41
C GLY A 608 14.97 -27.06 -24.92
N ILE A 609 13.93 -26.29 -24.58
CA ILE A 609 13.61 -25.90 -23.21
C ILE A 609 12.75 -26.97 -22.55
N THR A 610 13.22 -27.50 -21.42
CA THR A 610 12.40 -28.34 -20.55
C THR A 610 11.72 -27.47 -19.49
N PRO A 611 10.38 -27.44 -19.41
CA PRO A 611 9.65 -26.66 -18.42
C PRO A 611 10.10 -26.97 -16.99
N ARG A 612 10.23 -25.94 -16.14
CA ARG A 612 10.55 -26.11 -14.71
C ARG A 612 9.63 -25.26 -13.84
N SER A 613 9.12 -25.85 -12.76
CA SER A 613 8.43 -25.10 -11.71
C SER A 613 9.39 -24.14 -11.01
N ILE A 614 8.90 -22.96 -10.65
CA ILE A 614 9.66 -21.99 -9.86
C ILE A 614 9.50 -22.36 -8.39
N ASN A 615 10.61 -22.66 -7.70
CA ASN A 615 10.61 -22.75 -6.25
C ASN A 615 10.97 -21.38 -5.67
N LYS A 616 9.95 -20.55 -5.40
CA LYS A 616 10.13 -19.24 -4.79
C LYS A 616 10.12 -19.42 -3.28
N GLN A 617 11.21 -19.07 -2.59
CA GLN A 617 11.22 -19.05 -1.12
C GLN A 617 10.01 -18.25 -0.62
N VAL A 618 9.34 -18.76 0.40
CA VAL A 618 8.33 -18.02 1.16
C VAL A 618 9.10 -16.94 1.93
N LYS A 619 9.52 -15.86 1.25
CA LYS A 619 9.99 -14.65 1.92
C LYS A 619 8.80 -14.16 2.75
N ASP A 620 9.05 -13.80 4.01
CA ASP A 620 8.06 -13.04 4.76
C ASP A 620 7.83 -11.75 3.95
N LEU A 621 6.63 -11.62 3.37
CA LEU A 621 6.30 -10.61 2.35
C LEU A 621 6.44 -9.17 2.86
N ILE A 622 6.85 -8.99 4.10
CA ILE A 622 6.83 -7.74 4.83
C ILE A 622 7.97 -7.72 5.85
N ASP A 623 9.19 -7.41 5.40
CA ASP A 623 10.17 -6.78 6.29
C ASP A 623 9.78 -5.30 6.41
N GLY A 624 9.31 -4.87 7.60
CA GLY A 624 9.24 -3.45 7.98
C GLY A 624 7.90 -2.71 7.87
N VAL A 625 6.81 -3.30 7.34
CA VAL A 625 5.48 -2.61 7.25
C VAL A 625 4.44 -3.14 8.25
N TYR A 626 4.60 -4.37 8.75
CA TYR A 626 3.76 -4.92 9.81
C TYR A 626 4.67 -5.59 10.83
N SER A 627 4.76 -5.03 12.04
CA SER A 627 5.56 -5.62 13.11
C SER A 627 5.06 -7.02 13.46
N GLU A 628 5.98 -7.98 13.65
CA GLU A 628 5.75 -9.38 14.05
C GLU A 628 5.05 -9.60 15.42
N LYS A 629 4.37 -8.59 15.98
CA LYS A 629 3.84 -8.60 17.35
C LYS A 629 2.56 -9.42 17.54
N SER A 630 1.88 -9.88 16.50
CA SER A 630 0.56 -10.53 16.64
C SER A 630 0.62 -12.06 16.82
N ARG A 631 1.76 -12.69 16.52
CA ARG A 631 1.79 -14.13 16.22
C ARG A 631 1.97 -15.06 17.43
N GLY A 632 2.31 -14.52 18.61
CA GLY A 632 2.63 -15.32 19.80
C GLY A 632 1.49 -15.47 20.82
N ASP A 633 0.53 -14.55 20.81
CA ASP A 633 -0.41 -14.35 21.93
C ASP A 633 -1.78 -15.01 21.68
N ASP A 634 -2.26 -15.08 20.44
CA ASP A 634 -3.62 -15.57 20.13
C ASP A 634 -3.77 -17.09 20.25
N LEU A 635 -2.73 -17.87 19.88
CA LEU A 635 -2.72 -19.33 20.04
C LEU A 635 -2.67 -19.77 21.51
N LYS A 636 -2.10 -18.94 22.39
CA LYS A 636 -2.05 -19.19 23.85
C LYS A 636 -3.34 -18.76 24.54
N ALA A 637 -3.99 -17.70 24.06
CA ALA A 637 -5.25 -17.20 24.60
C ALA A 637 -6.40 -18.21 24.41
N ALA A 638 -6.45 -18.89 23.25
CA ALA A 638 -7.46 -19.92 22.97
C ALA A 638 -7.32 -21.18 23.85
N GLN A 639 -6.08 -21.59 24.18
CA GLN A 639 -5.83 -22.71 25.10
C GLN A 639 -6.10 -22.33 26.56
N ALA A 640 -5.80 -21.09 26.95
CA ALA A 640 -6.05 -20.60 28.31
C ALA A 640 -7.55 -20.43 28.61
N ALA A 641 -8.36 -20.03 27.63
CA ALA A 641 -9.81 -19.89 27.80
C ALA A 641 -10.51 -21.22 28.14
N ALA A 642 -10.05 -22.33 27.55
CA ALA A 642 -10.60 -23.67 27.81
C ALA A 642 -10.19 -24.24 29.20
N GLU A 643 -9.01 -23.88 29.72
CA GLU A 643 -8.60 -24.28 31.08
C GLU A 643 -9.36 -23.51 32.16
N ILE A 644 -9.74 -22.25 31.92
CA ILE A 644 -10.36 -21.35 32.91
C ILE A 644 -11.84 -21.71 33.17
N GLU A 645 -12.60 -22.17 32.17
CA GLU A 645 -13.98 -22.65 32.36
C GLU A 645 -14.09 -23.87 33.30
N SER A 646 -12.96 -24.57 33.54
CA SER A 646 -12.91 -25.76 34.40
C SER A 646 -12.55 -25.50 35.87
N MET A 647 -12.19 -24.25 36.24
CA MET A 647 -11.66 -23.93 37.58
C MET A 647 -12.75 -23.48 38.57
N SER A 648 -12.60 -23.85 39.85
CA SER A 648 -13.48 -23.39 40.92
C SER A 648 -13.23 -21.92 41.29
N GLU A 649 -14.27 -21.18 41.72
CA GLU A 649 -14.16 -19.76 42.14
C GLU A 649 -13.05 -19.52 43.19
N LYS A 650 -12.81 -20.52 44.05
CA LYS A 650 -11.80 -20.46 45.10
C LYS A 650 -10.37 -20.55 44.57
N ASP A 651 -10.16 -21.26 43.46
CA ASP A 651 -8.84 -21.39 42.82
C ASP A 651 -8.53 -20.19 41.93
N LEU A 652 -9.58 -19.61 41.33
CA LEU A 652 -9.48 -18.39 40.55
C LEU A 652 -9.07 -17.18 41.40
N GLY A 653 -9.65 -17.05 42.60
CA GLY A 653 -9.24 -16.03 43.57
C GLY A 653 -7.79 -16.16 44.06
N LYS A 654 -7.25 -17.39 44.16
CA LYS A 654 -5.83 -17.61 44.49
C LYS A 654 -4.92 -17.21 43.33
N ARG A 655 -5.33 -17.49 42.09
CA ARG A 655 -4.55 -17.18 40.89
C ARG A 655 -4.42 -15.68 40.67
N ILE A 656 -5.50 -14.92 40.88
CA ILE A 656 -5.49 -13.45 40.83
C ILE A 656 -4.48 -12.88 41.83
N LYS A 657 -4.50 -13.33 43.10
CA LYS A 657 -3.56 -12.85 44.13
C LYS A 657 -2.10 -13.19 43.80
N LEU A 658 -1.85 -14.33 43.16
CA LEU A 658 -0.51 -14.73 42.74
C LEU A 658 0.03 -13.81 41.64
N LEU A 659 -0.80 -13.54 40.62
CA LEU A 659 -0.45 -12.67 39.49
C LEU A 659 -0.24 -11.22 39.95
N GLU A 660 -1.06 -10.68 40.86
CA GLU A 660 -0.83 -9.35 41.45
C GLU A 660 0.53 -9.25 42.15
N LYS A 661 0.89 -10.29 42.91
CA LYS A 661 2.18 -10.33 43.60
C LYS A 661 3.34 -10.38 42.61
N GLN A 662 3.24 -11.20 41.57
CA GLN A 662 4.25 -11.30 40.51
C GLN A 662 4.40 -10.00 39.71
N MET A 663 3.30 -9.34 39.38
CA MET A 663 3.31 -8.03 38.72
C MET A 663 4.07 -6.99 39.55
N LEU A 664 3.80 -6.92 40.85
CA LEU A 664 4.48 -5.99 41.77
C LEU A 664 5.96 -6.34 41.96
N GLU A 665 6.31 -7.63 41.96
CA GLU A 665 7.71 -8.08 42.00
C GLU A 665 8.47 -7.69 40.72
N HIS A 666 7.89 -7.91 39.54
CA HIS A 666 8.50 -7.47 38.26
C HIS A 666 8.61 -5.95 38.14
N ALA A 667 7.60 -5.21 38.61
CA ALA A 667 7.62 -3.74 38.63
C ALA A 667 8.72 -3.20 39.57
N ARG A 668 8.92 -3.83 40.73
CA ARG A 668 10.03 -3.50 41.65
C ARG A 668 11.40 -3.86 41.09
N GLY A 669 11.47 -4.90 40.27
CA GLY A 669 12.69 -5.31 39.54
C GLY A 669 13.01 -4.48 38.29
N LEU A 670 12.22 -3.44 37.98
CA LEU A 670 12.30 -2.64 36.75
C LEU A 670 12.09 -3.45 35.46
N GLU A 671 11.51 -4.64 35.56
CA GLU A 671 11.16 -5.50 34.41
C GLU A 671 9.77 -5.12 33.89
N PHE A 672 9.62 -3.88 33.41
CA PHE A 672 8.32 -3.27 33.10
C PHE A 672 7.52 -4.03 32.03
N GLU A 673 8.19 -4.66 31.06
CA GLU A 673 7.53 -5.48 30.05
C GLU A 673 6.91 -6.76 30.65
N LYS A 674 7.59 -7.39 31.61
CA LYS A 674 7.05 -8.56 32.32
C LYS A 674 5.91 -8.14 33.26
N ALA A 675 6.05 -7.01 33.94
CA ALA A 675 4.98 -6.45 34.77
C ALA A 675 3.74 -6.10 33.94
N ALA A 676 3.91 -5.51 32.75
CA ALA A 676 2.81 -5.21 31.83
C ALA A 676 2.12 -6.50 31.34
N ARG A 677 2.88 -7.53 30.97
CA ARG A 677 2.29 -8.84 30.59
C ARG A 677 1.47 -9.46 31.72
N VAL A 678 1.97 -9.44 32.95
CA VAL A 678 1.23 -9.99 34.10
C VAL A 678 0.01 -9.13 34.43
N ARG A 679 0.08 -7.80 34.24
CA ARG A 679 -1.06 -6.88 34.39
C ARG A 679 -2.16 -7.20 33.37
N ASP A 680 -1.80 -7.41 32.11
CA ASP A 680 -2.76 -7.65 31.03
C ASP A 680 -3.40 -9.04 31.21
N GLN A 681 -2.63 -10.04 31.66
CA GLN A 681 -3.18 -11.34 32.09
C GLN A 681 -4.13 -11.22 33.29
N LEU A 682 -3.82 -10.37 34.26
CA LEU A 682 -4.68 -10.11 35.42
C LEU A 682 -5.99 -9.44 35.00
N ALA A 683 -5.93 -8.49 34.06
CA ALA A 683 -7.10 -7.81 33.53
C ALA A 683 -8.04 -8.79 32.81
N LEU A 684 -7.48 -9.62 31.93
CA LEU A 684 -8.22 -10.62 31.17
C LEU A 684 -8.88 -11.66 32.10
N LEU A 685 -8.16 -12.12 33.13
CA LEU A 685 -8.68 -13.08 34.12
C LEU A 685 -9.79 -12.46 35.00
N ARG A 686 -9.71 -11.16 35.31
CA ARG A 686 -10.76 -10.44 36.05
C ARG A 686 -12.00 -10.19 35.20
N GLU A 687 -11.81 -9.85 33.93
CA GLU A 687 -12.88 -9.63 32.97
C GLU A 687 -13.68 -10.91 32.74
N GLN A 688 -12.99 -12.04 32.56
CA GLN A 688 -13.61 -13.36 32.41
C GLN A 688 -14.33 -13.84 33.69
N ALA A 689 -13.83 -13.47 34.87
CA ALA A 689 -14.39 -13.92 36.15
C ALA A 689 -15.58 -13.10 36.67
N PHE A 690 -15.59 -11.79 36.38
CA PHE A 690 -16.56 -10.85 36.98
C PHE A 690 -17.39 -10.06 35.95
N GLY A 691 -17.15 -10.25 34.64
CA GLY A 691 -18.08 -9.85 33.57
C GLY A 691 -18.33 -8.34 33.43
N GLY A 692 -17.34 -7.48 33.72
CA GLY A 692 -17.49 -6.03 33.53
C GLY A 692 -16.17 -5.29 33.25
N ALA A 693 -16.18 -4.48 32.18
CA ALA A 693 -15.10 -3.56 31.83
C ALA A 693 -15.07 -2.38 32.82
N GLY A 694 -14.15 -2.44 33.80
CA GLY A 694 -13.87 -1.34 34.72
C GLY A 694 -12.62 -0.57 34.30
N HIS A 695 -12.77 0.48 33.48
CA HIS A 695 -11.76 1.53 33.36
C HIS A 695 -11.99 2.58 34.45
N ASP A 696 -11.52 2.31 35.67
CA ASP A 696 -11.31 3.36 36.67
C ASP A 696 -9.82 3.66 36.78
N ASN A 697 -9.36 4.60 35.93
CA ASN A 697 -8.07 5.26 36.06
C ASN A 697 -8.20 6.42 37.06
N VAL A 698 -8.16 6.12 38.36
CA VAL A 698 -7.88 7.14 39.38
C VAL A 698 -6.88 6.54 40.39
N LEU A 699 -5.63 7.00 40.33
CA LEU A 699 -4.69 6.89 41.44
C LEU A 699 -5.22 7.81 42.56
N PRO A 700 -5.54 7.31 43.77
CA PRO A 700 -5.80 8.19 44.90
C PRO A 700 -4.50 8.88 45.28
N LEU A 701 -4.47 10.21 45.18
CA LEU A 701 -3.45 11.04 45.81
C LEU A 701 -3.39 10.68 47.30
N VAL A 702 -2.25 10.14 47.73
CA VAL A 702 -1.95 9.92 49.13
C VAL A 702 -1.90 11.28 49.81
N SER A 703 -2.91 11.59 50.62
CA SER A 703 -2.91 12.76 51.49
C SER A 703 -1.80 12.59 52.53
N GLY A 704 -0.78 13.46 52.45
CA GLY A 704 0.23 13.59 53.48
C GLY A 704 -0.44 13.96 54.79
N LYS A 705 -0.32 13.10 55.80
CA LYS A 705 -0.67 13.43 57.18
C LYS A 705 0.29 14.50 57.67
N SER A 706 -0.24 15.71 57.86
CA SER A 706 0.30 16.69 58.79
C SER A 706 0.22 16.10 60.21
N GLY A 707 1.39 15.82 60.79
CA GLY A 707 1.53 15.44 62.19
C GLY A 707 2.57 16.33 62.84
N SER A 708 2.16 17.52 63.30
CA SER A 708 2.90 18.24 64.34
C SER A 708 2.27 17.92 65.70
N ALA A 709 2.95 17.13 66.51
CA ALA A 709 2.76 17.13 67.95
C ALA A 709 4.01 16.54 68.63
N ARG A 710 4.71 17.45 69.34
CA ARG A 710 5.91 17.32 70.17
C ARG A 710 7.26 17.22 69.48
#